data_AF-A0A0K6G3K6-F1
#
_entry.id   AF-A0A0K6G3K6-F1
#
_cell.length_a   1.000
_cell.length_b   1.000
_cell.length_c   1.000
_cell.angle_alpha   90.00
_cell.angle_beta   90.00
_cell.angle_gamma   90.00
#
_symmetry.space_group_name_H-M   'P 1'
#
loop_
_entity.id
_entity.type
_entity.pdbx_description
1 polymer ?
#
loop_
_entity_poly.entity_id
_entity_poly.type
_entity_poly.pdbx_seq_one_letter_code
_entity_poly.pdbx_strand_id
1 'polypeptide(L)'
;MTAPLSSTQILTPAENSRRFNEVLTTIGRTQKMMVLCGEDVCLAEGLLVACELTLVRAERRTRFLQHLAWIIVGVFTKNNSCGKSPVGQAGGAELCRLFDEGRLVRYLTESFDGVEERCWPGFSDRVTMLYGDNRQLCCCTTRCRKTSVSEARKWDDLFLEGVTVICPDCNRANTKTSKQRRTGTDATRALRPTVQLALGADILLGPEREALKAAAETCQLLLIIGTSLKDVDILDLTRELGEIIHSKYGAVVYVNSRSLRGGRSTYDHIDFHLLAEPEVVVDGILFALDEANNESVLVDGGDHMADMWFDQEEPKRTLESIRANFLCPDCWEFESAGLYPHFVRAFSRLTIEESGVPLPRMVILLFYLEQFWPVTKQLSAALGGRWKNNGWPCHVILIKLESLADRVNTIDNLTWEEKSFDVMVIYLTHGLSHELGYQIGHGQSYQGAQFLDLTLKLWRGLLNSARTKRAFFLCCGHPLLSPRMVQEMQTWINSMGTLDSITGCLNRKMSPGFMVNMMASMSTRLVEKSDWAWETMFEVWLTDSIARTHSDLLYLAPSRPAEMWLYAPFQSRPLGKPLPDLLQVCHCSKLEGSSASSDGTVGRKQWKVTHEGKGGQPISQIKVKAACSRCKQHWQLPSADMVGDLKNMGGQYGVRIPYFISKPDN
;
A
#
# COMPACT_ATOMS: atom_id res chain seq x y z
N MET A 1 4.19 3.95 -22.52
CA MET A 1 3.15 3.51 -21.54
C MET A 1 3.31 2.04 -21.14
N THR A 2 4.48 1.72 -20.62
CA THR A 2 4.80 0.51 -19.86
C THR A 2 4.16 0.55 -18.48
N ALA A 3 3.92 -0.62 -17.87
CA ALA A 3 3.22 -0.75 -16.59
C ALA A 3 4.20 -0.55 -15.41
N PRO A 4 3.74 -0.07 -14.23
CA PRO A 4 4.55 -0.16 -13.02
C PRO A 4 4.76 -1.65 -12.70
N LEU A 5 6.03 -2.05 -12.65
CA LEU A 5 6.45 -3.41 -12.30
C LEU A 5 6.11 -3.63 -10.82
N SER A 6 5.02 -4.36 -10.54
CA SER A 6 4.48 -4.62 -9.19
C SER A 6 5.37 -5.46 -8.25
N SER A 7 6.68 -5.47 -8.48
CA SER A 7 7.66 -6.04 -7.58
C SER A 7 8.89 -5.16 -7.58
N THR A 8 9.27 -4.64 -6.41
CA THR A 8 10.53 -3.95 -6.18
C THR A 8 11.68 -4.73 -6.81
N GLN A 9 12.39 -4.11 -7.75
CA GLN A 9 13.56 -4.69 -8.39
C GLN A 9 14.77 -4.46 -7.48
N ILE A 10 15.31 -5.54 -6.94
CA ILE A 10 16.56 -5.47 -6.17
C ILE A 10 17.72 -5.49 -7.15
N LEU A 11 18.54 -4.46 -7.12
CA LEU A 11 19.70 -4.28 -7.98
C LEU A 11 20.95 -4.18 -7.11
N THR A 12 21.93 -5.05 -7.37
CA THR A 12 23.27 -4.94 -6.78
C THR A 12 24.28 -4.50 -7.86
N PRO A 13 25.35 -3.77 -7.50
CA PRO A 13 26.41 -3.43 -8.45
C PRO A 13 27.04 -4.67 -9.09
N ALA A 14 27.15 -5.77 -8.33
CA ALA A 14 27.79 -7.01 -8.78
C ALA A 14 26.89 -7.83 -9.73
N GLU A 15 25.61 -8.00 -9.41
CA GLU A 15 24.72 -8.90 -10.17
C GLU A 15 24.01 -8.17 -11.32
N ASN A 16 23.82 -6.85 -11.20
CA ASN A 16 23.02 -6.06 -12.13
C ASN A 16 23.71 -4.76 -12.57
N SER A 17 25.03 -4.77 -12.72
CA SER A 17 25.87 -3.57 -13.00
C SER A 17 25.28 -2.62 -14.04
N ARG A 18 24.87 -3.12 -15.21
CA ARG A 18 24.27 -2.30 -16.27
C ARG A 18 22.97 -1.62 -15.80
N ARG A 19 22.02 -2.39 -15.27
CA ARG A 19 20.72 -1.85 -14.84
C ARG A 19 20.86 -0.94 -13.62
N PHE A 20 21.78 -1.27 -12.71
CA PHE A 20 22.15 -0.44 -11.58
C PHE A 20 22.66 0.93 -12.06
N ASN A 21 23.62 0.95 -13.00
CA ASN A 21 24.13 2.19 -13.58
C ASN A 21 23.06 2.95 -14.37
N GLU A 22 22.18 2.28 -15.11
CA GLU A 22 21.04 2.92 -15.79
C GLU A 22 20.13 3.65 -14.80
N VAL A 23 19.85 3.03 -13.64
CA VAL A 23 19.04 3.67 -12.58
C VAL A 23 19.79 4.87 -11.98
N LEU A 24 21.09 4.77 -11.70
CA LEU A 24 21.91 5.90 -11.25
C LEU A 24 21.90 7.06 -12.26
N THR A 25 22.08 6.76 -13.56
CA THR A 25 22.00 7.75 -14.62
C THR A 25 20.62 8.42 -14.69
N THR A 26 19.57 7.64 -14.50
CA THR A 26 18.18 8.16 -14.49
C THR A 26 17.95 9.08 -13.30
N ILE A 27 18.46 8.72 -12.10
CA ILE A 27 18.44 9.60 -10.93
C ILE A 27 19.20 10.90 -11.22
N GLY A 28 20.42 10.82 -11.76
CA GLY A 28 21.24 11.98 -12.12
C GLY A 28 20.60 12.88 -13.18
N ARG A 29 19.75 12.35 -14.07
CA ARG A 29 19.00 13.14 -15.07
C ARG A 29 17.69 13.73 -14.55
N THR A 30 17.19 13.26 -13.41
CA THR A 30 15.90 13.70 -12.85
C THR A 30 15.96 15.16 -12.41
N GLN A 31 14.92 15.94 -12.74
CA GLN A 31 14.90 17.40 -12.52
C GLN A 31 14.16 17.81 -11.25
N LYS A 32 13.25 16.98 -10.74
CA LYS A 32 12.50 17.29 -9.52
C LYS A 32 12.47 16.07 -8.63
N MET A 33 13.23 16.09 -7.55
CA MET A 33 13.34 14.97 -6.63
C MET A 33 13.06 15.39 -5.19
N MET A 34 12.48 14.44 -4.45
CA MET A 34 12.36 14.47 -3.00
C MET A 34 13.30 13.42 -2.44
N VAL A 35 14.08 13.77 -1.42
CA VAL A 35 15.03 12.85 -0.78
C VAL A 35 14.58 12.61 0.65
N LEU A 36 14.53 11.34 1.08
CA LEU A 36 14.39 10.93 2.47
C LEU A 36 15.68 10.25 2.92
N CYS A 37 16.36 10.87 3.87
CA CYS A 37 17.63 10.43 4.42
C CYS A 37 17.44 9.84 5.82
N GLY A 38 17.98 8.65 6.05
CA GLY A 38 17.99 8.00 7.36
C GLY A 38 19.34 8.12 8.08
N GLU A 39 19.41 7.54 9.28
CA GLU A 39 20.58 7.57 10.16
C GLU A 39 21.84 6.90 9.58
N ASP A 40 21.69 5.97 8.62
CA ASP A 40 22.83 5.24 8.07
C ASP A 40 23.73 6.13 7.17
N VAL A 41 23.23 7.26 6.66
CA VAL A 41 24.03 8.19 5.83
C VAL A 41 25.01 9.01 6.70
N CYS A 42 24.62 9.31 7.94
CA CYS A 42 25.48 10.05 8.88
C CYS A 42 26.63 9.18 9.45
N LEU A 43 26.58 7.85 9.28
CA LEU A 43 27.60 6.95 9.80
C LEU A 43 28.97 7.13 9.14
N ALA A 44 29.01 7.47 7.86
CA ALA A 44 30.25 7.74 7.14
C ALA A 44 31.01 8.95 7.71
N GLU A 45 30.32 9.87 8.37
CA GLU A 45 30.91 11.04 9.03
C GLU A 45 31.36 10.74 10.48
N GLY A 46 31.31 9.48 10.91
CA GLY A 46 31.77 9.06 12.25
C GLY A 46 30.81 9.38 13.39
N LEU A 47 29.56 9.75 13.07
CA LEU A 47 28.48 9.86 14.06
C LEU A 47 27.96 8.45 14.42
N LEU A 48 27.87 8.15 15.72
CA LEU A 48 27.37 6.86 16.20
C LEU A 48 25.85 6.75 15.99
N VAL A 49 25.38 5.62 15.44
CA VAL A 49 23.95 5.33 15.29
C VAL A 49 23.26 5.32 16.65
N ALA A 50 22.14 6.04 16.77
CA ALA A 50 21.30 5.94 17.95
C ALA A 50 20.66 4.54 18.11
N CYS A 51 20.63 3.71 17.07
CA CYS A 51 20.08 2.35 17.10
C CYS A 51 20.80 1.37 18.06
N GLU A 52 22.03 1.65 18.51
CA GLU A 52 22.65 0.90 19.63
C GLU A 52 22.12 1.30 21.02
N LEU A 53 21.15 2.22 21.12
CA LEU A 53 20.33 2.45 22.33
C LEU A 53 19.18 1.44 22.45
N THR A 54 19.25 0.28 21.79
CA THR A 54 18.37 -0.87 22.09
C THR A 54 18.49 -1.31 23.56
N LEU A 55 19.59 -0.98 24.25
CA LEU A 55 19.70 -1.07 25.72
C LEU A 55 18.67 -0.20 26.47
N VAL A 56 18.26 0.95 25.91
CA VAL A 56 17.29 1.88 26.54
C VAL A 56 15.84 1.43 26.30
N ARG A 57 15.54 0.69 25.23
CA ARG A 57 14.19 0.14 24.98
C ARG A 57 13.90 -1.13 25.80
N ALA A 58 14.92 -1.86 26.27
CA ALA A 58 14.75 -3.14 26.97
C ALA A 58 14.42 -3.01 28.48
N GLU A 59 14.77 -1.91 29.15
CA GLU A 59 14.55 -1.76 30.60
C GLU A 59 13.34 -0.88 30.96
N ARG A 60 12.14 -1.47 30.85
CA ARG A 60 10.87 -0.90 31.36
C ARG A 60 10.77 -0.97 32.90
N ARG A 61 11.58 -0.21 33.65
CA ARG A 61 11.33 0.04 35.08
C ARG A 61 11.18 1.53 35.42
N THR A 62 10.19 1.79 36.27
CA THR A 62 9.43 3.03 36.52
C THR A 62 10.17 4.20 37.17
N ARG A 63 11.51 4.23 37.20
CA ARG A 63 12.30 5.38 37.71
C ARG A 63 13.16 6.09 36.66
N PHE A 64 12.99 5.75 35.38
CA PHE A 64 13.95 6.11 34.34
C PHE A 64 13.74 7.48 33.70
N LEU A 65 12.55 8.10 33.75
CA LEU A 65 12.27 9.35 33.02
C LEU A 65 13.15 10.56 33.44
N GLN A 66 13.57 10.62 34.71
CA GLN A 66 14.50 11.67 35.16
C GLN A 66 15.94 11.39 34.71
N HIS A 67 16.42 10.14 34.71
CA HIS A 67 17.77 9.82 34.21
C HIS A 67 17.87 9.85 32.68
N LEU A 68 16.82 9.43 31.98
CA LEU A 68 16.74 9.46 30.52
C LEU A 68 16.81 10.91 30.02
N ALA A 69 16.16 11.87 30.71
CA ALA A 69 16.27 13.30 30.38
C ALA A 69 17.70 13.84 30.52
N TRP A 70 18.49 13.38 31.50
CA TRP A 70 19.88 13.79 31.68
C TRP A 70 20.83 13.17 30.64
N ILE A 71 20.64 11.90 30.31
CA ILE A 71 21.41 11.21 29.25
C ILE A 71 21.08 11.80 27.88
N ILE A 72 19.80 12.06 27.62
CA ILE A 72 19.30 12.80 26.45
C ILE A 72 20.03 14.13 26.35
N VAL A 73 19.92 15.00 27.35
CA VAL A 73 20.52 16.34 27.29
C VAL A 73 22.04 16.26 27.08
N GLY A 74 22.76 15.37 27.79
CA GLY A 74 24.21 15.21 27.60
C GLY A 74 24.61 14.76 26.18
N VAL A 75 23.93 13.76 25.62
CA VAL A 75 24.19 13.25 24.26
C VAL A 75 23.83 14.28 23.19
N PHE A 76 22.67 14.92 23.33
CA PHE A 76 22.18 15.92 22.40
C PHE A 76 23.05 17.18 22.38
N THR A 77 23.57 17.62 23.53
CA THR A 77 24.43 18.81 23.61
C THR A 77 25.84 18.53 23.08
N LYS A 78 26.35 17.32 23.30
CA LYS A 78 27.62 16.88 22.72
C LYS A 78 27.53 16.88 21.19
N ASN A 79 26.43 16.43 20.60
CA ASN A 79 26.20 16.50 19.16
C ASN A 79 26.06 17.94 18.64
N ASN A 80 25.39 18.84 19.40
CA ASN A 80 25.29 20.26 19.03
C ASN A 80 26.68 20.94 18.98
N SER A 81 27.59 20.50 19.86
CA SER A 81 28.94 21.03 20.06
C SER A 81 30.00 20.38 19.16
N CYS A 82 29.86 19.09 18.83
CA CYS A 82 30.73 18.35 17.91
C CYS A 82 30.66 18.90 16.48
N GLY A 83 29.55 19.54 16.09
CA GLY A 83 29.44 20.29 14.84
C GLY A 83 30.29 21.58 14.76
N LYS A 84 31.25 21.78 15.68
CA LYS A 84 32.29 22.84 15.62
C LYS A 84 33.62 22.33 15.03
N SER A 85 33.80 21.02 14.85
CA SER A 85 35.03 20.46 14.29
C SER A 85 34.92 20.30 12.76
N PRO A 86 35.87 20.80 11.94
CA PRO A 86 35.81 20.76 10.48
C PRO A 86 36.15 19.36 9.89
N VAL A 87 35.79 18.28 10.57
CA VAL A 87 36.20 16.92 10.18
C VAL A 87 35.19 16.35 9.17
N GLY A 88 35.62 16.24 7.91
CA GLY A 88 35.17 15.23 6.94
C GLY A 88 33.68 15.20 6.58
N GLN A 89 33.12 16.31 6.09
CA GLN A 89 31.75 16.41 5.54
C GLN A 89 31.68 15.94 4.08
N ALA A 90 32.01 14.68 3.80
CA ALA A 90 31.89 14.18 2.42
C ALA A 90 30.39 13.96 2.10
N GLY A 91 29.80 12.88 2.62
CA GLY A 91 28.48 12.37 2.18
C GLY A 91 27.34 13.39 2.08
N GLY A 92 27.23 14.28 3.08
CA GLY A 92 26.19 15.31 3.09
C GLY A 92 26.41 16.42 2.06
N ALA A 93 27.67 16.80 1.80
CA ALA A 93 28.01 17.88 0.87
C ALA A 93 27.77 17.49 -0.59
N GLU A 94 27.89 16.20 -0.92
CA GLU A 94 27.66 15.68 -2.26
C GLU A 94 26.20 15.78 -2.70
N LEU A 95 25.25 15.36 -1.85
CA LEU A 95 23.82 15.49 -2.15
C LEU A 95 23.38 16.96 -2.24
N CYS A 96 24.10 17.88 -1.63
CA CYS A 96 23.82 19.31 -1.75
C CYS A 96 24.08 19.86 -3.16
N ARG A 97 24.91 19.22 -4.01
CA ARG A 97 25.05 19.64 -5.41
C ARG A 97 23.71 19.54 -6.17
N LEU A 98 22.85 18.57 -5.82
CA LEU A 98 21.51 18.44 -6.39
C LEU A 98 20.60 19.64 -6.02
N PHE A 99 20.89 20.30 -4.90
CA PHE A 99 20.18 21.52 -4.49
C PHE A 99 20.63 22.73 -5.32
N ASP A 100 21.92 22.87 -5.59
CA ASP A 100 22.48 23.97 -6.39
C ASP A 100 21.90 24.00 -7.80
N GLU A 101 21.69 22.82 -8.38
CA GLU A 101 21.06 22.68 -9.69
C GLU A 101 19.53 22.87 -9.65
N GLY A 102 18.96 23.17 -8.48
CA GLY A 102 17.52 23.39 -8.30
C GLY A 102 16.68 22.12 -8.41
N ARG A 103 17.31 20.93 -8.39
CA ARG A 103 16.62 19.65 -8.61
C ARG A 103 15.95 19.11 -7.36
N LEU A 104 16.49 19.44 -6.20
CA LEU A 104 15.95 19.01 -4.91
C LEU A 104 14.76 19.89 -4.49
N VAL A 105 13.55 19.31 -4.52
CA VAL A 105 12.30 19.98 -4.11
C VAL A 105 12.18 20.00 -2.59
N ARG A 106 12.41 18.85 -1.95
CA ARG A 106 12.35 18.67 -0.48
C ARG A 106 13.37 17.64 -0.01
N TYR A 107 13.93 17.89 1.18
CA TYR A 107 14.85 17.01 1.87
C TYR A 107 14.27 16.63 3.23
N LEU A 108 13.90 15.37 3.40
CA LEU A 108 13.41 14.82 4.64
C LEU A 108 14.57 14.11 5.34
N THR A 109 14.77 14.34 6.63
CA THR A 109 15.82 13.66 7.39
C THR A 109 15.25 13.09 8.69
N GLU A 110 15.67 11.85 9.00
CA GLU A 110 15.49 11.27 10.32
C GLU A 110 16.53 11.80 11.33
N SER A 111 17.60 12.45 10.85
CA SER A 111 18.53 13.17 11.72
C SER A 111 17.87 14.41 12.33
N PHE A 112 18.37 14.78 13.51
CA PHE A 112 17.95 15.95 14.25
C PHE A 112 19.13 16.85 14.62
N ASP A 113 20.36 16.52 14.20
CA ASP A 113 21.57 17.29 14.51
C ASP A 113 21.66 18.60 13.73
N GLY A 114 20.92 18.68 12.62
CA GLY A 114 20.85 19.82 11.73
C GLY A 114 22.15 20.09 10.99
N VAL A 115 22.93 19.04 10.70
CA VAL A 115 24.11 19.10 9.83
C VAL A 115 23.71 19.58 8.44
N GLU A 116 22.60 19.10 7.91
CA GLU A 116 22.17 19.35 6.54
C GLU A 116 21.87 20.83 6.30
N GLU A 117 21.27 21.50 7.29
CA GLU A 117 21.04 22.94 7.23
C GLU A 117 22.31 23.79 7.37
N ARG A 118 23.37 23.26 8.00
CA ARG A 118 24.64 23.99 8.14
C ARG A 118 25.46 23.93 6.87
N CYS A 119 25.31 22.86 6.09
CA CYS A 119 26.07 22.67 4.87
C CYS A 119 25.77 23.77 3.84
N TRP A 120 24.54 24.32 3.80
CA TRP A 120 24.14 25.25 2.74
C TRP A 120 23.21 26.41 3.16
N PRO A 121 23.56 27.67 2.82
CA PRO A 121 22.66 28.81 3.00
C PRO A 121 21.37 28.68 2.18
N GLY A 122 20.21 28.86 2.83
CA GLY A 122 18.90 28.75 2.17
C GLY A 122 18.32 27.33 2.11
N PHE A 123 19.03 26.34 2.64
CA PHE A 123 18.57 24.95 2.69
C PHE A 123 17.45 24.73 3.73
N SER A 124 17.40 25.55 4.79
CA SER A 124 16.43 25.45 5.89
C SER A 124 14.97 25.45 5.43
N ASP A 125 14.63 26.14 4.34
CA ASP A 125 13.25 26.18 3.83
C ASP A 125 12.82 24.91 3.10
N ARG A 126 13.78 24.04 2.74
CA ARG A 126 13.54 22.77 2.02
C ARG A 126 13.77 21.53 2.86
N VAL A 127 14.42 21.66 4.03
CA VAL A 127 14.64 20.58 4.98
C VAL A 127 13.44 20.39 5.89
N THR A 128 13.10 19.12 6.13
CA THR A 128 12.11 18.71 7.11
C THR A 128 12.73 17.66 8.03
N MET A 129 13.00 18.04 9.28
CA MET A 129 13.54 17.15 10.31
C MET A 129 12.39 16.38 10.96
N LEU A 130 12.24 15.11 10.60
CA LEU A 130 11.05 14.31 10.92
C LEU A 130 10.88 14.08 12.43
N TYR A 131 11.99 13.95 13.16
CA TYR A 131 12.00 13.79 14.62
C TYR A 131 12.28 15.10 15.37
N GLY A 132 12.26 16.25 14.67
CA GLY A 132 12.49 17.56 15.26
C GLY A 132 13.94 18.03 15.22
N ASP A 133 14.21 19.21 15.80
CA ASP A 133 15.48 19.94 15.64
C ASP A 133 16.19 20.08 17.00
N ASN A 134 17.39 19.51 17.11
CA ASN A 134 18.18 19.58 18.33
C ASN A 134 18.79 20.96 18.58
N ARG A 135 18.86 21.82 17.56
CA ARG A 135 19.37 23.18 17.66
C ARG A 135 18.35 24.14 18.25
N GLN A 136 17.11 23.69 18.44
CA GLN A 136 16.02 24.44 19.07
C GLN A 136 15.67 23.80 20.41
N LEU A 137 15.30 24.65 21.38
CA LEU A 137 14.88 24.23 22.70
C LEU A 137 13.41 24.56 22.93
N CYS A 138 12.72 23.74 23.69
CA CYS A 138 11.41 24.06 24.23
C CYS A 138 11.28 23.50 25.65
N CYS A 139 10.36 24.02 26.45
CA CYS A 139 9.95 23.33 27.68
C CYS A 139 8.64 22.58 27.47
N CYS A 140 8.21 21.80 28.48
CA CYS A 140 6.96 21.04 28.41
C CYS A 140 5.70 21.89 28.62
N THR A 141 5.84 23.19 28.86
CA THR A 141 4.69 24.08 29.08
C THR A 141 3.92 24.25 27.77
N THR A 142 2.63 23.95 27.79
CA THR A 142 1.74 24.08 26.62
C THR A 142 1.81 25.51 26.07
N ARG A 143 1.98 25.65 24.75
CA ARG A 143 2.15 26.95 24.05
C ARG A 143 3.45 27.68 24.33
N CYS A 144 4.43 27.08 25.02
CA CYS A 144 5.77 27.64 25.06
C CYS A 144 6.33 27.72 23.62
N ARG A 145 6.86 28.88 23.25
CA ARG A 145 7.52 29.06 21.96
C ARG A 145 8.82 28.25 21.95
N LYS A 146 9.15 27.66 20.79
CA LYS A 146 10.49 27.11 20.54
C LYS A 146 11.50 28.27 20.54
N THR A 147 12.66 28.09 21.15
CA THR A 147 13.73 29.07 21.08
C THR A 147 14.27 29.13 19.66
N SER A 148 14.72 30.30 19.23
CA SER A 148 15.54 30.37 18.01
C SER A 148 16.87 29.63 18.20
N VAL A 149 17.51 29.24 17.10
CA VAL A 149 18.82 28.57 17.12
C VAL A 149 19.88 29.44 17.81
N SER A 150 19.87 30.76 17.60
CA SER A 150 20.81 31.69 18.23
C SER A 150 20.58 31.85 19.74
N GLU A 151 19.33 31.73 20.20
CA GLU A 151 19.00 31.72 21.63
C GLU A 151 19.37 30.39 22.29
N ALA A 152 19.14 29.26 21.61
CA ALA A 152 19.50 27.94 22.09
C ALA A 152 21.00 27.82 22.37
N ARG A 153 21.83 28.34 21.46
CA ARG A 153 23.31 28.34 21.57
C ARG A 153 23.84 28.97 22.85
N LYS A 154 23.11 29.92 23.45
CA LYS A 154 23.52 30.57 24.71
C LYS A 154 23.52 29.60 25.90
N TRP A 155 22.84 28.47 25.76
CA TRP A 155 22.66 27.46 26.80
C TRP A 155 23.54 26.22 26.59
N ASP A 156 24.26 26.11 25.47
CA ASP A 156 25.05 24.93 25.12
C ASP A 156 26.10 24.61 26.19
N ASP A 157 26.87 25.60 26.65
CA ASP A 157 27.90 25.39 27.67
C ASP A 157 27.32 24.87 28.99
N LEU A 158 26.15 25.39 29.39
CA LEU A 158 25.45 24.94 30.60
C LEU A 158 24.96 23.50 30.45
N PHE A 159 24.44 23.12 29.29
CA PHE A 159 24.04 21.73 29.07
C PHE A 159 25.23 20.77 28.99
N LEU A 160 26.39 21.20 28.48
CA LEU A 160 27.63 20.42 28.50
C LEU A 160 28.13 20.15 29.92
N GLU A 161 27.92 21.12 30.82
CA GLU A 161 28.17 20.98 32.26
C GLU A 161 27.10 20.13 32.99
N GLY A 162 26.08 19.66 32.26
CA GLY A 162 24.95 18.93 32.83
C GLY A 162 23.96 19.81 33.61
N VAL A 163 24.02 21.13 33.46
CA VAL A 163 23.12 22.04 34.18
C VAL A 163 21.72 22.00 33.55
N THR A 164 20.71 21.78 34.39
CA THR A 164 19.30 21.91 33.96
C THR A 164 18.95 23.38 33.81
N VAL A 165 18.74 23.83 32.56
CA VAL A 165 18.35 25.21 32.25
C VAL A 165 16.83 25.36 32.32
N ILE A 166 16.34 26.35 33.08
CA ILE A 166 14.91 26.65 33.17
C ILE A 166 14.52 27.71 32.13
N CYS A 167 13.43 27.46 31.40
CA CYS A 167 12.89 28.38 30.41
C CYS A 167 12.60 29.76 31.04
N PRO A 168 13.27 30.84 30.61
CA PRO A 168 13.13 32.14 31.26
C PRO A 168 11.71 32.71 31.12
N ASP A 169 11.04 32.46 29.99
CA ASP A 169 9.67 32.93 29.74
C ASP A 169 8.66 32.22 30.62
N CYS A 170 8.71 30.89 30.66
CA CYS A 170 7.82 30.11 31.52
C CYS A 170 8.17 30.26 33.01
N ASN A 171 9.42 30.61 33.34
CA ASN A 171 9.79 30.92 34.70
C ASN A 171 9.19 32.27 35.14
N ARG A 172 9.30 33.30 34.30
CA ARG A 172 8.66 34.61 34.52
C ARG A 172 7.14 34.52 34.53
N ALA A 173 6.53 33.66 33.72
CA ALA A 173 5.07 33.49 33.74
C ALA A 173 4.58 32.75 35.00
N ASN A 174 5.45 32.01 35.68
CA ASN A 174 5.11 31.26 36.89
C ASN A 174 5.45 32.02 38.19
N THR A 175 5.93 33.27 38.12
CA THR A 175 6.05 34.11 39.32
C THR A 175 4.66 34.55 39.76
N LYS A 176 4.22 34.01 40.89
CA LYS A 176 2.91 34.28 41.47
C LYS A 176 2.80 35.67 42.08
N THR A 177 1.60 36.25 41.94
CA THR A 177 0.94 37.05 42.99
C THR A 177 0.34 36.10 44.04
N SER A 178 0.27 36.53 45.31
CA SER A 178 0.04 35.69 46.51
C SER A 178 -1.25 34.82 46.56
N LYS A 179 -2.12 34.87 45.54
CA LYS A 179 -3.44 34.21 45.54
C LYS A 179 -3.66 33.09 44.50
N GLN A 180 -2.78 32.89 43.51
CA GLN A 180 -2.95 31.80 42.54
C GLN A 180 -2.30 30.49 43.01
N ARG A 181 -2.68 29.32 42.46
CA ARG A 181 -1.97 28.02 42.61
C ARG A 181 -0.82 27.92 41.59
N ARG A 182 0.29 27.25 41.91
CA ARG A 182 1.45 27.16 41.00
C ARG A 182 1.07 26.16 39.92
N THR A 183 1.18 26.52 38.64
CA THR A 183 0.94 25.61 37.52
C THR A 183 2.29 25.11 37.02
N GLY A 184 2.61 23.83 37.28
CA GLY A 184 3.83 23.18 36.82
C GLY A 184 4.97 23.11 37.85
N THR A 185 5.92 22.20 37.58
CA THR A 185 7.17 21.99 38.33
C THR A 185 8.36 22.56 37.56
N ASP A 186 9.54 22.66 38.20
CA ASP A 186 10.77 23.05 37.51
C ASP A 186 11.08 22.12 36.34
N ALA A 187 10.81 20.82 36.51
CA ALA A 187 10.94 19.83 35.44
C ALA A 187 10.08 20.15 34.21
N THR A 188 8.84 20.62 34.38
CA THR A 188 7.99 21.01 33.24
C THR A 188 8.46 22.27 32.52
N ARG A 189 9.28 23.09 33.19
CA ARG A 189 9.81 24.35 32.68
C ARG A 189 11.27 24.25 32.26
N ALA A 190 11.92 23.12 32.47
CA ALA A 190 13.26 22.86 31.97
C ALA A 190 13.25 22.90 30.43
N LEU A 191 14.21 23.62 29.87
CA LEU A 191 14.49 23.60 28.44
C LEU A 191 15.06 22.23 28.07
N ARG A 192 14.58 21.69 26.95
CA ARG A 192 15.03 20.44 26.34
C ARG A 192 15.10 20.64 24.82
N PRO A 193 15.92 19.85 24.12
CA PRO A 193 15.89 19.79 22.66
C PRO A 193 14.47 19.56 22.12
N THR A 194 14.16 20.13 20.95
CA THR A 194 12.86 19.90 20.29
C THR A 194 12.80 18.59 19.53
N VAL A 195 13.49 17.55 20.03
CA VAL A 195 13.57 16.21 19.44
C VAL A 195 12.51 15.31 20.06
N GLN A 196 11.88 14.47 19.24
CA GLN A 196 10.81 13.56 19.60
C GLN A 196 11.23 12.11 19.38
N LEU A 197 10.72 11.19 20.20
CA LEU A 197 11.01 9.76 20.08
C LEU A 197 10.17 9.04 19.00
N ALA A 198 9.18 9.74 18.47
CA ALA A 198 8.26 9.30 17.42
C ALA A 198 7.93 10.51 16.54
N LEU A 199 7.39 10.28 15.35
CA LEU A 199 6.98 11.37 14.47
C LEU A 199 5.99 12.30 15.17
N GLY A 200 6.22 13.61 15.03
CA GLY A 200 5.36 14.60 15.65
C GLY A 200 3.96 14.60 15.05
N ALA A 201 2.98 15.04 15.84
CA ALA A 201 1.59 15.18 15.38
C ALA A 201 1.47 16.03 14.11
N ASP A 202 2.37 17.01 13.92
CA ASP A 202 2.40 17.87 12.75
C ASP A 202 2.78 17.13 11.46
N ILE A 203 3.70 16.16 11.55
CA ILE A 203 4.10 15.26 10.45
C ILE A 203 3.07 14.14 10.25
N LEU A 204 2.42 13.67 11.32
CA LEU A 204 1.46 12.57 11.23
C LEU A 204 0.11 13.02 10.67
N LEU A 205 -0.41 14.17 11.09
CA LEU A 205 -1.78 14.62 10.78
C LEU A 205 -1.89 16.13 10.56
N GLY A 206 -0.78 16.86 10.62
CA GLY A 206 -0.77 18.31 10.61
C GLY A 206 -0.47 18.93 9.25
N PRO A 207 -0.33 20.26 9.22
CA PRO A 207 -0.13 21.02 7.98
C PRO A 207 1.21 20.70 7.30
N GLU A 208 2.19 20.21 8.05
CA GLU A 208 3.49 19.84 7.50
C GLU A 208 3.39 18.61 6.60
N ARG A 209 2.57 17.60 6.97
CA ARG A 209 2.28 16.45 6.10
C ARG A 209 1.65 16.88 4.78
N GLU A 210 0.67 17.78 4.82
CA GLU A 210 0.02 18.29 3.61
C GLU A 210 0.99 19.10 2.74
N ALA A 211 1.91 19.86 3.35
CA ALA A 211 2.97 20.55 2.62
C ALA A 211 3.94 19.57 1.92
N LEU A 212 4.27 18.44 2.56
CA LEU A 212 5.07 17.37 1.95
C LEU A 212 4.34 16.73 0.77
N LYS A 213 3.04 16.46 0.91
CA LYS A 213 2.22 15.92 -0.20
C LYS A 213 2.15 16.88 -1.38
N ALA A 214 1.91 18.16 -1.12
CA ALA A 214 1.92 19.19 -2.16
C ALA A 214 3.28 19.31 -2.86
N ALA A 215 4.38 19.15 -2.12
CA ALA A 215 5.71 19.09 -2.72
C ALA A 215 5.89 17.82 -3.58
N ALA A 216 5.42 16.66 -3.11
CA ALA A 216 5.50 15.39 -3.83
C ALA A 216 4.73 15.42 -5.15
N GLU A 217 3.62 16.15 -5.25
CA GLU A 217 2.87 16.35 -6.50
C GLU A 217 3.71 16.97 -7.63
N THR A 218 4.79 17.67 -7.28
CA THR A 218 5.72 18.29 -8.23
C THR A 218 6.95 17.44 -8.53
N CYS A 219 7.13 16.33 -7.83
CA CYS A 219 8.31 15.48 -7.91
C CYS A 219 8.15 14.36 -8.94
N GLN A 220 9.28 13.98 -9.54
CA GLN A 220 9.43 12.84 -10.46
C GLN A 220 10.09 11.64 -9.77
N LEU A 221 10.74 11.86 -8.63
CA LEU A 221 11.48 10.84 -7.90
C LEU A 221 11.33 11.05 -6.39
N LEU A 222 11.07 9.96 -5.67
CA LEU A 222 11.34 9.84 -4.24
C LEU A 222 12.58 8.96 -4.06
N LEU A 223 13.68 9.54 -3.59
CA LEU A 223 14.90 8.82 -3.26
C LEU A 223 14.97 8.59 -1.75
N ILE A 224 14.87 7.35 -1.32
CA ILE A 224 14.92 6.93 0.08
C ILE A 224 16.29 6.32 0.34
N ILE A 225 17.14 6.96 1.13
CA ILE A 225 18.54 6.57 1.32
C ILE A 225 18.90 6.39 2.80
N GLY A 226 19.55 5.28 3.14
CA GLY A 226 20.09 5.02 4.48
C GLY A 226 19.07 4.97 5.61
N THR A 227 17.79 4.72 5.30
CA THR A 227 16.74 4.47 6.31
C THR A 227 16.38 2.99 6.37
N SER A 228 16.11 2.48 7.57
CA SER A 228 15.76 1.08 7.79
C SER A 228 14.28 0.75 7.48
N LEU A 229 13.42 1.76 7.27
CA LEU A 229 11.97 1.64 7.07
C LEU A 229 11.26 0.67 8.06
N LYS A 230 11.82 0.54 9.27
CA LYS A 230 11.23 -0.27 10.35
C LYS A 230 10.13 0.48 11.10
N ASP A 231 10.21 1.81 11.11
CA ASP A 231 9.19 2.66 11.70
C ASP A 231 7.95 2.67 10.79
N VAL A 232 6.81 2.29 11.36
CA VAL A 232 5.54 2.17 10.62
C VAL A 232 5.10 3.55 10.12
N ASP A 233 5.35 4.61 10.88
CA ASP A 233 4.91 5.95 10.50
C ASP A 233 5.75 6.50 9.34
N ILE A 234 7.07 6.22 9.32
CA ILE A 234 7.95 6.53 8.18
C ILE A 234 7.54 5.71 6.96
N LEU A 235 7.27 4.42 7.13
CA LEU A 235 6.84 3.54 6.05
C LEU A 235 5.52 4.03 5.43
N ASP A 236 4.54 4.38 6.26
CA ASP A 236 3.25 4.91 5.81
C ASP A 236 3.41 6.28 5.12
N LEU A 237 4.30 7.14 5.61
CA LEU A 237 4.65 8.40 4.94
C LEU A 237 5.27 8.15 3.57
N THR A 238 6.26 7.27 3.45
CA THR A 238 6.90 6.96 2.16
C THR A 238 5.93 6.30 1.18
N ARG A 239 4.98 5.49 1.66
CA ARG A 239 3.93 4.91 0.82
C ARG A 239 3.02 5.98 0.25
N GLU A 240 2.53 6.91 1.08
CA GLU A 240 1.67 8.00 0.64
C GLU A 240 2.39 8.92 -0.36
N LEU A 241 3.64 9.30 -0.09
CA LEU A 241 4.44 10.12 -1.01
C LEU A 241 4.73 9.38 -2.32
N GLY A 242 5.02 8.07 -2.24
CA GLY A 242 5.22 7.20 -3.39
C GLY A 242 3.99 7.13 -4.28
N GLU A 243 2.79 6.91 -3.71
CA GLU A 243 1.52 6.90 -4.44
C GLU A 243 1.27 8.21 -5.20
N ILE A 244 1.57 9.36 -4.57
CA ILE A 244 1.44 10.67 -5.21
C ILE A 244 2.41 10.80 -6.38
N ILE A 245 3.68 10.43 -6.20
CA ILE A 245 4.70 10.52 -7.26
C ILE A 245 4.40 9.55 -8.40
N HIS A 246 3.95 8.33 -8.11
CA HIS A 246 3.49 7.36 -9.11
C HIS A 246 2.30 7.86 -9.93
N SER A 247 1.40 8.64 -9.33
CA SER A 247 0.28 9.26 -10.05
C SER A 247 0.73 10.23 -11.16
N LYS A 248 2.01 10.65 -11.12
CA LYS A 248 2.68 11.52 -12.10
C LYS A 248 3.74 10.79 -12.93
N TYR A 249 3.70 9.46 -12.97
CA TYR A 249 4.71 8.62 -13.64
C TYR A 249 6.13 8.77 -13.09
N GLY A 250 6.27 9.26 -11.86
CA GLY A 250 7.54 9.25 -11.17
C GLY A 250 7.90 7.87 -10.64
N ALA A 251 9.06 7.76 -10.00
CA ALA A 251 9.55 6.52 -9.40
C ALA A 251 9.94 6.70 -7.92
N VAL A 252 10.02 5.59 -7.21
CA VAL A 252 10.50 5.50 -5.83
C VAL A 252 11.72 4.56 -5.81
N VAL A 253 12.87 5.10 -5.41
CA VAL A 253 14.13 4.35 -5.32
C VAL A 253 14.54 4.27 -3.85
N TYR A 254 14.79 3.05 -3.39
CA TYR A 254 15.31 2.76 -2.07
C TYR A 254 16.78 2.35 -2.13
N VAL A 255 17.61 2.95 -1.29
CA VAL A 255 19.06 2.76 -1.23
C VAL A 255 19.44 2.40 0.19
N ASN A 256 19.94 1.19 0.39
CA ASN A 256 20.50 0.76 1.67
C ASN A 256 21.45 -0.42 1.44
N SER A 257 22.46 -0.58 2.29
CA SER A 257 23.34 -1.77 2.27
C SER A 257 22.63 -3.03 2.77
N ARG A 258 21.44 -2.90 3.36
CA ARG A 258 20.64 -4.00 3.89
C ARG A 258 19.38 -4.24 3.08
N SER A 259 19.08 -5.52 2.85
CA SER A 259 17.83 -5.92 2.20
C SER A 259 16.59 -5.53 3.01
N LEU A 260 15.52 -5.12 2.32
CA LEU A 260 14.21 -4.82 2.92
C LEU A 260 13.69 -6.07 3.64
N ARG A 261 13.32 -5.92 4.92
CA ARG A 261 12.82 -7.02 5.75
C ARG A 261 11.29 -6.95 5.84
N GLY A 262 10.59 -7.86 5.17
CA GLY A 262 9.13 -7.92 5.23
C GLY A 262 8.53 -8.71 4.07
N GLY A 263 7.21 -8.90 4.09
CA GLY A 263 6.50 -9.47 2.94
C GLY A 263 6.52 -8.51 1.75
N ARG A 264 6.51 -9.03 0.52
CA ARG A 264 6.56 -8.23 -0.73
C ARG A 264 5.48 -7.12 -0.81
N SER A 265 4.34 -7.31 -0.17
CA SER A 265 3.25 -6.33 -0.11
C SER A 265 3.52 -5.13 0.80
N THR A 266 4.60 -5.14 1.58
CA THR A 266 4.90 -4.07 2.56
C THR A 266 5.53 -2.86 1.88
N TYR A 267 6.25 -3.11 0.78
CA TYR A 267 7.11 -2.18 0.05
C TYR A 267 6.73 -2.09 -1.43
N ASP A 268 5.45 -2.33 -1.74
CA ASP A 268 4.93 -2.34 -3.11
C ASP A 268 4.99 -0.97 -3.80
N HIS A 269 5.14 0.10 -3.02
CA HIS A 269 5.39 1.46 -3.51
C HIS A 269 6.85 1.71 -3.93
N ILE A 270 7.78 0.78 -3.70
CA ILE A 270 9.20 0.93 -4.06
C ILE A 270 9.47 0.24 -5.40
N ASP A 271 9.89 0.98 -6.41
CA ASP A 271 10.15 0.46 -7.76
C ASP A 271 11.52 -0.23 -7.84
N PHE A 272 12.56 0.44 -7.32
CA PHE A 272 13.95 -0.04 -7.34
C PHE A 272 14.53 -0.04 -5.94
N HIS A 273 15.23 -1.11 -5.60
CA HIS A 273 16.04 -1.22 -4.41
C HIS A 273 17.50 -1.39 -4.83
N LEU A 274 18.29 -0.32 -4.70
CA LEU A 274 19.73 -0.34 -4.88
C LEU A 274 20.38 -0.88 -3.60
N LEU A 275 20.72 -2.17 -3.60
CA LEU A 275 21.36 -2.84 -2.46
C LEU A 275 22.86 -2.59 -2.52
N ALA A 276 23.28 -1.45 -1.99
CA ALA A 276 24.66 -0.94 -1.98
C ALA A 276 24.85 0.05 -0.82
N GLU A 277 26.10 0.34 -0.47
CA GLU A 277 26.41 1.40 0.48
C GLU A 277 25.93 2.77 -0.07
N PRO A 278 25.30 3.63 0.76
CA PRO A 278 24.81 4.94 0.33
C PRO A 278 25.85 5.77 -0.42
N GLU A 279 27.10 5.77 0.01
CA GLU A 279 28.19 6.56 -0.56
C GLU A 279 28.46 6.16 -2.02
N VAL A 280 28.48 4.84 -2.30
CA VAL A 280 28.68 4.31 -3.65
C VAL A 280 27.59 4.79 -4.60
N VAL A 281 26.35 4.86 -4.11
CA VAL A 281 25.21 5.32 -4.90
C VAL A 281 25.25 6.83 -5.10
N VAL A 282 25.60 7.60 -4.06
CA VAL A 282 25.75 9.06 -4.14
C VAL A 282 26.85 9.43 -5.14
N ASP A 283 28.02 8.80 -5.06
CA ASP A 283 29.13 8.99 -6.01
C ASP A 283 28.69 8.67 -7.45
N GLY A 284 27.95 7.57 -7.63
CA GLY A 284 27.42 7.18 -8.93
C GLY A 284 26.39 8.17 -9.50
N ILE A 285 25.53 8.73 -8.65
CA ILE A 285 24.57 9.79 -9.03
C ILE A 285 25.33 11.05 -9.46
N LEU A 286 26.35 11.46 -8.71
CA LEU A 286 27.15 12.64 -9.04
C LEU A 286 27.94 12.47 -10.34
N PHE A 287 28.54 11.30 -10.54
CA PHE A 287 29.22 10.99 -11.80
C PHE A 287 28.26 11.12 -12.99
N ALA A 288 27.05 10.54 -12.87
CA ALA A 288 26.03 10.65 -13.90
C ALA A 288 25.52 12.10 -14.11
N LEU A 289 25.48 12.90 -13.04
CA LEU A 289 25.12 14.31 -13.09
C LEU A 289 26.16 15.10 -13.90
N ASP A 290 27.45 14.84 -13.63
CA ASP A 290 28.57 15.46 -14.34
C ASP A 290 28.58 15.07 -15.83
N GLU A 291 28.30 13.79 -16.15
CA GLU A 291 28.13 13.37 -17.55
C GLU A 291 26.96 14.09 -18.23
N ALA A 292 25.81 14.18 -17.57
CA ALA A 292 24.61 14.84 -18.11
C ALA A 292 24.84 16.35 -18.34
N ASN A 293 25.65 17.01 -17.52
CA ASN A 293 25.99 18.42 -17.68
C ASN A 293 27.01 18.66 -18.80
N ASN A 294 27.89 17.69 -19.07
CA ASN A 294 28.89 17.76 -20.16
C ASN A 294 28.28 17.41 -21.53
N GLU A 295 27.28 16.53 -21.55
CA GLU A 295 26.43 16.29 -22.70
C GLU A 295 25.55 17.54 -22.93
N SER A 296 26.06 18.54 -23.65
CA SER A 296 25.35 19.75 -24.08
C SER A 296 24.24 19.43 -25.10
N VAL A 297 23.37 18.49 -24.76
CA VAL A 297 22.37 17.93 -25.66
C VAL A 297 21.19 18.88 -25.67
N LEU A 298 21.05 19.53 -26.83
CA LEU A 298 19.83 20.13 -27.34
C LEU A 298 18.72 19.06 -27.39
N VAL A 299 18.18 18.67 -26.24
CA VAL A 299 16.93 17.89 -26.19
C VAL A 299 15.81 18.89 -26.37
N ASP A 300 15.23 18.88 -27.56
CA ASP A 300 14.04 19.64 -27.93
C ASP A 300 12.95 19.38 -26.87
N GLY A 301 12.39 20.44 -26.29
CA GLY A 301 11.63 20.45 -25.03
C GLY A 301 10.25 19.78 -25.05
N GLY A 302 10.16 18.57 -25.62
CA GLY A 302 8.98 17.72 -25.61
C GLY A 302 8.89 16.88 -24.34
N ASP A 303 7.65 16.72 -23.86
CA ASP A 303 7.15 16.10 -22.63
C ASP A 303 7.49 14.59 -22.43
N HIS A 304 8.59 14.10 -23.01
CA HIS A 304 8.99 12.69 -23.05
C HIS A 304 9.69 12.17 -21.78
N MET A 305 9.90 13.01 -20.75
CA MET A 305 10.63 12.58 -19.55
C MET A 305 9.85 11.61 -18.65
N ALA A 306 8.52 11.54 -18.76
CA ALA A 306 7.69 10.66 -17.94
C ALA A 306 7.90 9.15 -18.22
N ASP A 307 8.37 8.79 -19.42
CA ASP A 307 8.59 7.38 -19.81
C ASP A 307 10.02 6.88 -19.48
N MET A 308 10.91 7.72 -18.94
CA MET A 308 12.33 7.38 -18.69
C MET A 308 12.54 6.20 -17.72
N TRP A 309 11.66 6.03 -16.72
CA TRP A 309 11.82 4.99 -15.69
C TRP A 309 11.42 3.59 -16.18
N PHE A 310 10.55 3.50 -17.19
CA PHE A 310 9.84 2.26 -17.52
C PHE A 310 9.93 1.82 -19.00
N ASP A 311 10.32 2.68 -19.95
CA ASP A 311 10.33 2.37 -21.39
C ASP A 311 11.65 1.79 -21.95
N GLN A 312 12.55 1.24 -21.11
CA GLN A 312 13.71 0.51 -21.64
C GLN A 312 13.39 -0.96 -21.83
N GLU A 313 13.11 -1.35 -23.09
CA GLU A 313 13.02 -2.76 -23.50
C GLU A 313 14.32 -3.49 -23.11
N GLU A 314 14.23 -4.48 -22.22
CA GLU A 314 15.31 -5.46 -22.10
C GLU A 314 15.57 -6.03 -23.50
N PRO A 315 16.84 -6.05 -23.98
CA PRO A 315 17.13 -6.70 -25.24
C PRO A 315 16.69 -8.15 -25.10
N LYS A 316 15.68 -8.54 -25.90
CA LYS A 316 15.14 -9.90 -25.93
C LYS A 316 16.30 -10.85 -26.17
N ARG A 317 16.81 -11.47 -25.11
CA ARG A 317 17.82 -12.52 -25.23
C ARG A 317 17.21 -13.62 -26.08
N THR A 318 17.75 -13.85 -27.27
CA THR A 318 17.27 -14.93 -28.12
C THR A 318 17.56 -16.27 -27.46
N LEU A 319 16.71 -17.25 -27.74
CA LEU A 319 16.88 -18.61 -27.21
C LEU A 319 18.23 -19.20 -27.65
N GLU A 320 18.74 -18.80 -28.82
CA GLU A 320 20.10 -19.16 -29.27
C GLU A 320 21.20 -18.55 -28.41
N SER A 321 21.08 -17.27 -28.02
CA SER A 321 22.07 -16.59 -27.16
C SER A 321 22.12 -17.20 -25.76
N ILE A 322 20.97 -17.60 -25.22
CA ILE A 322 20.90 -18.28 -23.92
C ILE A 322 21.52 -19.68 -24.00
N ARG A 323 21.27 -20.43 -25.08
CA ARG A 323 21.88 -21.75 -25.30
C ARG A 323 23.40 -21.66 -25.48
N ALA A 324 23.89 -20.66 -26.20
CA ALA A 324 25.33 -20.48 -26.46
C ALA A 324 26.13 -20.14 -25.18
N ASN A 325 25.49 -19.51 -24.19
CA ASN A 325 26.13 -19.09 -22.95
C ASN A 325 25.79 -19.98 -21.75
N PHE A 326 25.05 -21.08 -21.96
CA PHE A 326 24.72 -22.02 -20.90
C PHE A 326 25.89 -23.01 -20.69
N LEU A 327 26.67 -22.80 -19.64
CA LEU A 327 27.62 -23.78 -19.12
C LEU A 327 26.87 -24.67 -18.13
N CYS A 328 26.84 -25.99 -18.30
CA CYS A 328 26.16 -26.86 -17.33
C CYS A 328 26.89 -26.85 -15.97
N PRO A 329 26.23 -27.28 -14.89
CA PRO A 329 26.85 -27.35 -13.55
C PRO A 329 28.17 -28.13 -13.52
N ASP A 330 28.29 -29.16 -14.36
CA ASP A 330 29.51 -29.98 -14.45
C ASP A 330 30.66 -29.29 -15.22
N CYS A 331 30.34 -28.36 -16.11
CA CYS A 331 31.31 -27.59 -16.91
C CYS A 331 31.64 -26.23 -16.29
N TRP A 332 31.16 -25.95 -15.07
CA TRP A 332 31.41 -24.68 -14.40
C TRP A 332 32.66 -24.75 -13.54
N GLU A 333 33.62 -23.88 -13.83
CA GLU A 333 34.84 -23.76 -13.04
C GLU A 333 34.55 -23.06 -11.71
N PHE A 334 34.26 -23.86 -10.68
CA PHE A 334 33.92 -23.37 -9.35
C PHE A 334 35.03 -22.51 -8.71
N GLU A 335 36.30 -22.86 -8.96
CA GLU A 335 37.45 -22.16 -8.39
C GLU A 335 37.61 -20.74 -8.94
N SER A 336 37.32 -20.52 -10.22
CA SER A 336 37.52 -19.24 -10.89
C SER A 336 36.26 -18.37 -10.93
N ALA A 337 35.09 -18.99 -11.08
CA ALA A 337 33.82 -18.30 -11.26
C ALA A 337 32.90 -18.31 -10.02
N GLY A 338 33.31 -18.98 -8.94
CA GLY A 338 32.56 -19.07 -7.69
C GLY A 338 31.40 -20.08 -7.75
N LEU A 339 30.44 -19.95 -6.83
CA LEU A 339 29.23 -20.79 -6.81
C LEU A 339 28.51 -20.67 -8.16
N TYR A 340 28.16 -21.82 -8.74
CA TYR A 340 27.36 -21.87 -9.98
C TYR A 340 26.17 -20.92 -9.83
N PRO A 341 26.00 -19.92 -10.70
CA PRO A 341 24.89 -18.99 -10.62
C PRO A 341 23.65 -19.84 -10.81
N HIS A 342 23.02 -20.18 -9.68
CA HIS A 342 21.68 -20.68 -9.72
C HIS A 342 20.93 -19.58 -10.46
N PHE A 343 20.49 -19.88 -11.69
CA PHE A 343 19.32 -19.23 -12.21
C PHE A 343 18.23 -19.56 -11.19
N VAL A 344 18.14 -18.76 -10.13
CA VAL A 344 16.98 -18.70 -9.27
C VAL A 344 15.94 -18.03 -10.15
N ARG A 345 15.41 -18.78 -11.13
CA ARG A 345 13.99 -18.65 -11.41
C ARG A 345 13.35 -18.59 -10.04
N ALA A 346 12.62 -17.51 -9.76
CA ALA A 346 11.79 -17.42 -8.56
C ALA A 346 11.23 -18.81 -8.34
N PHE A 347 11.59 -19.45 -7.22
CA PHE A 347 11.43 -20.89 -6.94
C PHE A 347 10.37 -21.42 -7.89
N SER A 348 10.71 -22.26 -8.87
CA SER A 348 9.64 -23.03 -9.49
C SER A 348 8.96 -23.64 -8.28
N ARG A 349 7.75 -23.20 -7.96
CA ARG A 349 6.96 -23.99 -7.04
C ARG A 349 7.05 -25.35 -7.69
N LEU A 350 7.58 -26.31 -6.93
CA LEU A 350 7.33 -27.70 -7.19
C LEU A 350 5.80 -27.80 -7.12
N THR A 351 5.08 -27.34 -8.15
CA THR A 351 3.99 -28.11 -8.71
C THR A 351 4.68 -29.42 -8.94
N ILE A 352 4.56 -30.30 -7.95
CA ILE A 352 4.75 -31.73 -8.13
C ILE A 352 3.89 -31.99 -9.36
N GLU A 353 4.54 -32.04 -10.52
CA GLU A 353 3.86 -32.37 -11.76
C GLU A 353 3.38 -33.78 -11.51
N GLU A 354 2.11 -33.92 -11.13
CA GLU A 354 1.46 -35.21 -11.11
C GLU A 354 1.61 -35.74 -12.54
N SER A 355 2.47 -36.73 -12.70
CA SER A 355 2.85 -37.23 -13.99
C SER A 355 1.59 -37.67 -14.73
N GLY A 356 1.27 -36.98 -15.84
CA GLY A 356 0.09 -37.24 -16.66
C GLY A 356 -1.05 -36.22 -16.54
N VAL A 357 -0.99 -35.24 -15.63
CA VAL A 357 -1.99 -34.15 -15.59
C VAL A 357 -1.49 -32.98 -16.44
N PRO A 358 -2.25 -32.52 -17.46
CA PRO A 358 -1.83 -31.37 -18.26
C PRO A 358 -1.73 -30.12 -17.39
N LEU A 359 -0.73 -29.28 -17.68
CA LEU A 359 -0.57 -27.99 -17.00
C LEU A 359 -1.87 -27.18 -17.04
N PRO A 360 -2.18 -26.41 -15.98
CA PRO A 360 -3.28 -25.46 -15.99
C PRO A 360 -3.23 -24.54 -17.20
N ARG A 361 -4.37 -24.41 -17.90
CA ARG A 361 -4.53 -23.52 -19.06
C ARG A 361 -5.75 -22.64 -18.85
N MET A 362 -5.65 -21.36 -19.18
CA MET A 362 -6.77 -20.43 -19.04
C MET A 362 -6.94 -19.50 -20.24
N VAL A 363 -8.19 -19.26 -20.60
CA VAL A 363 -8.58 -18.16 -21.47
C VAL A 363 -9.35 -17.14 -20.66
N ILE A 364 -8.96 -15.88 -20.76
CA ILE A 364 -9.60 -14.77 -20.07
C ILE A 364 -10.25 -13.86 -21.12
N LEU A 365 -11.58 -13.78 -21.10
CA LEU A 365 -12.35 -12.87 -21.94
C LEU A 365 -12.67 -11.63 -21.12
N LEU A 366 -12.05 -10.50 -21.44
CA LEU A 366 -12.14 -9.28 -20.66
C LEU A 366 -12.91 -8.23 -21.45
N PHE A 367 -14.20 -8.14 -21.16
CA PHE A 367 -15.14 -7.20 -21.76
C PHE A 367 -15.09 -5.86 -21.03
N TYR A 368 -14.92 -4.75 -21.75
CA TYR A 368 -14.79 -3.43 -21.15
C TYR A 368 -15.48 -2.33 -21.96
N LEU A 369 -15.96 -1.29 -21.28
CA LEU A 369 -16.26 0.01 -21.91
C LEU A 369 -14.98 0.84 -22.03
N GLU A 370 -14.86 1.68 -23.05
CA GLU A 370 -13.64 2.45 -23.35
C GLU A 370 -13.10 3.25 -22.15
N GLN A 371 -13.99 3.87 -21.39
CA GLN A 371 -13.65 4.62 -20.18
C GLN A 371 -12.98 3.79 -19.07
N PHE A 372 -13.10 2.45 -19.09
CA PHE A 372 -12.39 1.56 -18.18
C PHE A 372 -11.07 1.03 -18.76
N TRP A 373 -10.60 1.56 -19.89
CA TRP A 373 -9.37 1.10 -20.55
C TRP A 373 -8.13 1.07 -19.64
N PRO A 374 -7.84 2.10 -18.81
CA PRO A 374 -6.69 2.04 -17.91
C PRO A 374 -6.73 0.84 -16.94
N VAL A 375 -7.89 0.60 -16.34
CA VAL A 375 -8.09 -0.52 -15.39
C VAL A 375 -8.09 -1.86 -16.13
N THR A 376 -8.65 -1.91 -17.33
CA THR A 376 -8.63 -3.07 -18.23
C THR A 376 -7.20 -3.52 -18.52
N LYS A 377 -6.32 -2.56 -18.86
CA LYS A 377 -4.91 -2.82 -19.13
C LYS A 377 -4.17 -3.32 -17.88
N GLN A 378 -4.41 -2.69 -16.73
CA GLN A 378 -3.82 -3.10 -15.45
C GLN A 378 -4.26 -4.52 -15.06
N LEU A 379 -5.56 -4.81 -15.18
CA LEU A 379 -6.13 -6.13 -14.87
C LEU A 379 -5.58 -7.21 -15.80
N SER A 380 -5.49 -6.92 -17.10
CA SER A 380 -4.88 -7.81 -18.10
C SER A 380 -3.42 -8.13 -17.76
N ALA A 381 -2.62 -7.11 -17.47
CA ALA A 381 -1.22 -7.28 -17.09
C ALA A 381 -1.05 -8.09 -15.80
N ALA A 382 -1.86 -7.83 -14.79
CA ALA A 382 -1.84 -8.57 -13.52
C ALA A 382 -2.23 -10.04 -13.70
N LEU A 383 -3.27 -10.33 -14.49
CA LEU A 383 -3.72 -11.68 -14.78
C LEU A 383 -2.68 -12.45 -15.61
N GLY A 384 -2.27 -11.89 -16.75
CA GLY A 384 -1.29 -12.53 -17.64
C GLY A 384 0.07 -12.69 -16.98
N GLY A 385 0.55 -11.67 -16.27
CA GLY A 385 1.81 -11.70 -15.54
C GLY A 385 1.82 -12.77 -14.45
N ARG A 386 0.74 -12.89 -13.68
CA ARG A 386 0.66 -13.92 -12.62
C ARG A 386 0.64 -15.34 -13.18
N TRP A 387 -0.07 -15.58 -14.28
CA TRP A 387 -0.06 -16.89 -14.95
C TRP A 387 1.31 -17.22 -15.54
N LYS A 388 1.94 -16.25 -16.23
CA LYS A 388 3.30 -16.37 -16.76
C LYS A 388 4.32 -16.67 -15.66
N ASN A 389 4.20 -16.03 -14.50
CA ASN A 389 5.07 -16.27 -13.34
C ASN A 389 4.92 -17.68 -12.74
N ASN A 390 3.77 -18.34 -12.93
CA ASN A 390 3.57 -19.74 -12.56
C ASN A 390 3.96 -20.72 -13.69
N GLY A 391 4.40 -20.22 -14.85
CA GLY A 391 4.72 -21.05 -16.02
C GLY A 391 3.47 -21.63 -16.71
N TRP A 392 2.28 -21.09 -16.44
CA TRP A 392 1.02 -21.62 -16.97
C TRP A 392 0.58 -20.86 -18.23
N PRO A 393 0.13 -21.55 -19.29
CA PRO A 393 -0.41 -20.90 -20.48
C PRO A 393 -1.69 -20.11 -20.16
N CYS A 394 -1.72 -18.83 -20.58
CA CYS A 394 -2.86 -17.95 -20.43
C CYS A 394 -3.06 -17.08 -21.66
N HIS A 395 -4.27 -17.05 -22.22
CA HIS A 395 -4.66 -16.12 -23.27
C HIS A 395 -5.61 -15.07 -22.70
N VAL A 396 -5.20 -13.79 -22.70
CA VAL A 396 -6.05 -12.68 -22.28
C VAL A 396 -6.54 -11.92 -23.50
N ILE A 397 -7.86 -11.77 -23.63
CA ILE A 397 -8.50 -11.24 -24.82
C ILE A 397 -9.37 -10.08 -24.43
N LEU A 398 -8.98 -8.91 -24.92
CA LEU A 398 -9.62 -7.65 -24.61
C LEU A 398 -10.73 -7.39 -25.62
N ILE A 399 -11.96 -7.21 -25.13
CA ILE A 399 -13.17 -7.06 -25.94
C ILE A 399 -13.85 -5.75 -25.55
N LYS A 400 -13.79 -4.78 -26.45
CA LYS A 400 -14.50 -3.52 -26.28
C LYS A 400 -16.00 -3.76 -26.51
N LEU A 401 -16.83 -3.44 -25.51
CA LEU A 401 -18.27 -3.69 -25.56
C LEU A 401 -18.96 -2.88 -26.66
N GLU A 402 -18.45 -1.69 -26.98
CA GLU A 402 -18.99 -0.81 -28.01
C GLU A 402 -18.77 -1.35 -29.43
N SER A 403 -17.86 -2.32 -29.62
CA SER A 403 -17.52 -2.89 -30.94
C SER A 403 -17.90 -4.38 -31.08
N LEU A 404 -18.87 -4.85 -30.30
CA LEU A 404 -19.32 -6.25 -30.36
C LEU A 404 -19.84 -6.66 -31.75
N ALA A 405 -20.46 -5.75 -32.50
CA ALA A 405 -21.02 -6.05 -33.82
C ALA A 405 -19.93 -6.28 -34.89
N ASP A 406 -18.77 -5.64 -34.75
CA ASP A 406 -17.70 -5.65 -35.75
C ASP A 406 -16.68 -6.77 -35.51
N ARG A 407 -16.84 -7.55 -34.44
CA ARG A 407 -15.87 -8.56 -34.01
C ARG A 407 -16.08 -9.87 -34.77
N VAL A 408 -15.03 -10.28 -35.49
CA VAL A 408 -14.84 -11.66 -35.92
C VAL A 408 -14.22 -12.44 -34.76
N ASN A 409 -14.65 -13.68 -34.54
CA ASN A 409 -14.05 -14.55 -33.53
C ASN A 409 -12.57 -14.80 -33.90
N THR A 410 -11.64 -14.21 -33.14
CA THR A 410 -10.21 -14.34 -33.42
C THR A 410 -9.61 -15.63 -32.86
N ILE A 411 -10.37 -16.43 -32.11
CA ILE A 411 -9.90 -17.65 -31.44
C ILE A 411 -10.46 -18.92 -32.09
N ASP A 412 -10.71 -18.91 -33.39
CA ASP A 412 -11.20 -20.13 -34.05
C ASP A 412 -10.17 -21.28 -34.05
N ASN A 413 -8.91 -21.01 -33.63
CA ASN A 413 -7.79 -21.96 -33.67
C ASN A 413 -7.06 -22.14 -32.33
N LEU A 414 -7.78 -22.23 -31.19
CA LEU A 414 -7.14 -22.75 -29.98
C LEU A 414 -6.83 -24.24 -30.18
N THR A 415 -5.54 -24.58 -30.30
CA THR A 415 -5.08 -25.97 -30.49
C THR A 415 -5.12 -26.79 -29.20
N TRP A 416 -5.79 -26.29 -28.16
CA TRP A 416 -5.93 -26.97 -26.88
C TRP A 416 -7.04 -28.02 -26.95
N GLU A 417 -6.81 -29.16 -26.31
CA GLU A 417 -7.79 -30.24 -26.22
C GLU A 417 -9.07 -29.77 -25.51
N GLU A 418 -10.22 -30.29 -25.95
CA GLU A 418 -11.49 -30.01 -25.27
C GLU A 418 -11.40 -30.42 -23.80
N LYS A 419 -11.97 -29.60 -22.93
CA LYS A 419 -11.97 -29.77 -21.47
C LYS A 419 -10.57 -29.76 -20.84
N SER A 420 -9.54 -29.28 -21.54
CA SER A 420 -8.18 -29.13 -21.00
C SER A 420 -7.89 -27.75 -20.41
N PHE A 421 -8.84 -26.81 -20.47
CA PHE A 421 -8.61 -25.41 -20.08
C PHE A 421 -9.85 -24.79 -19.43
N ASP A 422 -9.63 -23.75 -18.65
CA ASP A 422 -10.69 -22.98 -18.00
C ASP A 422 -10.92 -21.64 -18.71
N VAL A 423 -12.14 -21.12 -18.66
CA VAL A 423 -12.51 -19.80 -19.18
C VAL A 423 -12.96 -18.89 -18.04
N MET A 424 -12.35 -17.71 -17.95
CA MET A 424 -12.76 -16.65 -17.06
C MET A 424 -13.27 -15.45 -17.87
N VAL A 425 -14.54 -15.12 -17.72
CA VAL A 425 -15.15 -13.94 -18.32
C VAL A 425 -15.17 -12.81 -17.29
N ILE A 426 -14.67 -11.63 -17.64
CA ILE A 426 -14.65 -10.47 -16.75
C ILE A 426 -15.30 -9.30 -17.48
N TYR A 427 -16.29 -8.68 -16.84
CA TYR A 427 -17.01 -7.51 -17.34
C TYR A 427 -16.63 -6.28 -16.53
N LEU A 428 -16.04 -5.28 -17.20
CA LEU A 428 -15.79 -3.92 -16.72
C LEU A 428 -16.77 -2.97 -17.42
N THR A 429 -17.96 -2.85 -16.84
CA THR A 429 -19.05 -2.03 -17.38
C THR A 429 -19.73 -1.21 -16.27
N HIS A 430 -20.74 -0.43 -16.62
CA HIS A 430 -21.64 0.19 -15.66
C HIS A 430 -22.88 -0.67 -15.48
N GLY A 431 -23.26 -0.91 -14.22
CA GLY A 431 -24.59 -1.36 -13.88
C GLY A 431 -25.48 -0.13 -13.62
N LEU A 432 -26.55 -0.02 -14.39
CA LEU A 432 -27.46 1.12 -14.37
C LEU A 432 -28.67 0.83 -13.46
N SER A 433 -29.23 1.88 -12.87
CA SER A 433 -30.46 1.80 -12.07
C SER A 433 -31.71 1.66 -12.95
N HIS A 434 -32.88 1.54 -12.33
CA HIS A 434 -34.19 1.52 -13.00
C HIS A 434 -34.35 0.39 -14.04
N GLU A 435 -33.82 -0.80 -13.75
CA GLU A 435 -33.95 -2.00 -14.59
C GLU A 435 -33.35 -1.89 -16.00
N LEU A 436 -32.49 -0.88 -16.23
CA LEU A 436 -31.77 -0.70 -17.50
C LEU A 436 -30.66 -1.75 -17.70
N GLY A 437 -30.19 -2.35 -16.61
CA GLY A 437 -29.21 -3.43 -16.61
C GLY A 437 -27.77 -2.98 -16.83
N TYR A 438 -27.07 -3.60 -17.77
CA TYR A 438 -25.64 -3.39 -18.02
C TYR A 438 -25.40 -2.63 -19.31
N GLN A 439 -24.54 -1.63 -19.24
CA GLN A 439 -24.20 -0.80 -20.39
C GLN A 439 -23.30 -1.55 -21.38
N ILE A 440 -23.50 -1.34 -22.68
CA ILE A 440 -22.58 -1.79 -23.72
C ILE A 440 -21.96 -0.64 -24.53
N GLY A 441 -22.55 0.55 -24.47
CA GLY A 441 -22.06 1.75 -25.14
C GLY A 441 -22.84 2.99 -24.73
N HIS A 442 -22.58 4.13 -25.35
CA HIS A 442 -23.26 5.39 -25.02
C HIS A 442 -24.77 5.27 -25.26
N GLY A 443 -25.57 5.33 -24.18
CA GLY A 443 -27.03 5.27 -24.26
C GLY A 443 -27.63 3.88 -24.52
N GLN A 444 -26.81 2.82 -24.56
CA GLN A 444 -27.29 1.46 -24.82
C GLN A 444 -26.97 0.53 -23.65
N SER A 445 -28.01 -0.12 -23.13
CA SER A 445 -27.91 -1.10 -22.05
C SER A 445 -28.88 -2.24 -22.25
N TYR A 446 -28.60 -3.37 -21.60
CA TYR A 446 -29.40 -4.59 -21.68
C TYR A 446 -29.62 -5.18 -20.29
N GLN A 447 -30.77 -5.84 -20.11
CA GLN A 447 -31.02 -6.64 -18.91
C GLN A 447 -30.02 -7.79 -18.79
N GLY A 448 -29.88 -8.36 -17.59
CA GLY A 448 -28.80 -9.29 -17.26
C GLY A 448 -28.71 -10.49 -18.21
N ALA A 449 -29.83 -11.17 -18.50
CA ALA A 449 -29.84 -12.31 -19.40
C ALA A 449 -29.55 -11.90 -20.85
N GLN A 450 -30.19 -10.83 -21.33
CA GLN A 450 -29.98 -10.31 -22.68
C GLN A 450 -28.53 -9.86 -22.92
N PHE A 451 -27.91 -9.21 -21.93
CA PHE A 451 -26.53 -8.78 -21.96
C PHE A 451 -25.57 -9.98 -22.08
N LEU A 452 -25.81 -11.03 -21.29
CA LEU A 452 -25.02 -12.27 -21.34
C LEU A 452 -25.20 -12.99 -22.67
N ASP A 453 -26.44 -13.11 -23.17
CA ASP A 453 -26.71 -13.72 -24.48
C ASP A 453 -26.00 -12.99 -25.61
N LEU A 454 -26.08 -11.65 -25.63
CA LEU A 454 -25.43 -10.83 -26.64
C LEU A 454 -23.90 -10.99 -26.61
N THR A 455 -23.30 -10.84 -25.42
CA THR A 455 -21.83 -10.82 -25.27
C THR A 455 -21.20 -12.20 -25.44
N LEU A 456 -21.87 -13.27 -25.00
CA LEU A 456 -21.33 -14.62 -25.03
C LEU A 456 -21.67 -15.39 -26.32
N LYS A 457 -22.59 -14.89 -27.16
CA LYS A 457 -23.01 -15.56 -28.41
C LYS A 457 -21.82 -15.97 -29.29
N LEU A 458 -20.87 -15.06 -29.50
CA LEU A 458 -19.68 -15.30 -30.32
C LEU A 458 -18.68 -16.28 -29.69
N TRP A 459 -18.77 -16.50 -28.37
CA TRP A 459 -17.83 -17.30 -27.60
C TRP A 459 -18.39 -18.66 -27.16
N ARG A 460 -19.62 -19.02 -27.60
CA ARG A 460 -20.27 -20.28 -27.20
C ARG A 460 -19.43 -21.51 -27.54
N GLY A 461 -18.77 -21.53 -28.70
CA GLY A 461 -17.88 -22.63 -29.08
C GLY A 461 -16.76 -22.83 -28.04
N LEU A 462 -16.01 -21.77 -27.76
CA LEU A 462 -14.95 -21.76 -26.74
C LEU A 462 -15.47 -22.19 -25.35
N LEU A 463 -16.59 -21.62 -24.91
CA LEU A 463 -17.18 -21.91 -23.60
C LEU A 463 -17.68 -23.36 -23.50
N ASN A 464 -18.14 -23.94 -24.60
CA ASN A 464 -18.55 -25.34 -24.65
C ASN A 464 -17.35 -26.29 -24.61
N SER A 465 -16.22 -25.91 -25.22
CA SER A 465 -14.97 -26.68 -25.14
C SER A 465 -14.21 -26.49 -23.83
N ALA A 466 -14.56 -25.50 -23.00
CA ALA A 466 -13.93 -25.27 -21.71
C ALA A 466 -14.31 -26.32 -20.64
N ARG A 467 -13.38 -26.60 -19.73
CA ARG A 467 -13.58 -27.44 -18.53
C ARG A 467 -14.45 -26.74 -17.51
N THR A 468 -14.05 -25.54 -17.11
CA THR A 468 -14.82 -24.65 -16.25
C THR A 468 -14.95 -23.27 -16.87
N LYS A 469 -16.03 -22.56 -16.56
CA LYS A 469 -16.45 -21.32 -17.22
C LYS A 469 -17.15 -20.41 -16.23
N ARG A 470 -16.50 -19.31 -15.85
CA ARG A 470 -16.98 -18.41 -14.78
C ARG A 470 -17.02 -16.97 -15.25
N ALA A 471 -18.04 -16.23 -14.84
CA ALA A 471 -18.15 -14.80 -15.15
C ALA A 471 -18.06 -13.92 -13.90
N PHE A 472 -17.42 -12.76 -14.05
CA PHE A 472 -17.21 -11.76 -13.02
C PHE A 472 -17.68 -10.39 -13.49
N PHE A 473 -18.59 -9.77 -12.75
CA PHE A 473 -19.10 -8.43 -12.99
C PHE A 473 -18.41 -7.43 -12.05
N LEU A 474 -17.35 -6.79 -12.56
CA LEU A 474 -16.60 -5.74 -11.89
C LEU A 474 -17.21 -4.37 -12.22
N CYS A 475 -18.44 -4.16 -11.73
CA CYS A 475 -19.26 -2.99 -12.05
C CYS A 475 -20.10 -2.53 -10.85
N CYS A 476 -20.78 -1.39 -10.99
CA CYS A 476 -21.77 -0.95 -10.01
C CYS A 476 -22.92 -1.97 -9.91
N GLY A 477 -23.27 -2.35 -8.68
CA GLY A 477 -24.24 -3.40 -8.40
C GLY A 477 -25.71 -3.01 -8.57
N HIS A 478 -26.05 -1.89 -9.23
CA HIS A 478 -27.44 -1.44 -9.35
C HIS A 478 -28.39 -2.53 -9.89
N PRO A 479 -28.05 -3.28 -10.96
CA PRO A 479 -28.87 -4.40 -11.42
C PRO A 479 -29.03 -5.50 -10.37
N LEU A 480 -27.96 -5.78 -9.62
CA LEU A 480 -27.91 -6.86 -8.63
C LEU A 480 -28.66 -6.52 -7.33
N LEU A 481 -29.04 -5.26 -7.14
CA LEU A 481 -29.95 -4.84 -6.07
C LEU A 481 -31.43 -5.04 -6.43
N SER A 482 -31.76 -5.36 -7.69
CA SER A 482 -33.13 -5.67 -8.11
C SER A 482 -33.38 -7.19 -8.03
N PRO A 483 -34.31 -7.65 -7.16
CA PRO A 483 -34.59 -9.08 -7.03
C PRO A 483 -35.06 -9.73 -8.33
N ARG A 484 -35.83 -8.98 -9.14
CA ARG A 484 -36.29 -9.43 -10.46
C ARG A 484 -35.13 -9.73 -11.40
N MET A 485 -34.14 -8.83 -11.47
CA MET A 485 -32.97 -9.01 -12.33
C MET A 485 -32.07 -10.16 -11.86
N VAL A 486 -31.89 -10.31 -10.54
CA VAL A 486 -31.16 -11.45 -9.99
C VAL A 486 -31.88 -12.77 -10.30
N GLN A 487 -33.21 -12.80 -10.21
CA GLN A 487 -34.01 -13.98 -10.56
C GLN A 487 -33.92 -14.31 -12.05
N GLU A 488 -33.94 -13.29 -12.92
CA GLU A 488 -33.74 -13.43 -14.36
C GLU A 488 -32.37 -14.06 -14.66
N MET A 489 -31.29 -13.53 -14.08
CA MET A 489 -29.93 -14.07 -14.25
C MET A 489 -29.79 -15.49 -13.67
N GLN A 490 -30.42 -15.77 -12.53
CA GLN A 490 -30.46 -17.11 -11.93
C GLN A 490 -31.23 -18.10 -12.82
N THR A 491 -32.31 -17.66 -13.46
CA THR A 491 -33.07 -18.48 -14.42
C THR A 491 -32.23 -18.75 -15.67
N TRP A 492 -31.55 -17.73 -16.19
CA TRP A 492 -30.66 -17.82 -17.35
C TRP A 492 -29.50 -18.79 -17.12
N ILE A 493 -28.82 -18.72 -15.97
CA ILE A 493 -27.71 -19.64 -15.67
C ILE A 493 -28.19 -21.08 -15.47
N ASN A 494 -29.40 -21.26 -14.92
CA ASN A 494 -30.02 -22.58 -14.79
C ASN A 494 -30.45 -23.19 -16.14
N SER A 495 -30.90 -22.38 -17.11
CA SER A 495 -31.45 -22.88 -18.37
C SER A 495 -30.41 -23.08 -19.47
N MET A 496 -29.45 -22.16 -19.60
CA MET A 496 -28.53 -22.14 -20.74
C MET A 496 -27.27 -22.97 -20.51
N GLY A 497 -26.94 -23.29 -19.25
CA GLY A 497 -25.75 -24.07 -18.88
C GLY A 497 -24.43 -23.52 -19.45
N THR A 498 -24.41 -22.25 -19.88
CA THR A 498 -23.28 -21.64 -20.60
C THR A 498 -22.18 -21.20 -19.64
N LEU A 499 -22.50 -20.94 -18.38
CA LEU A 499 -21.56 -20.58 -17.31
C LEU A 499 -21.81 -21.46 -16.09
N ASP A 500 -20.75 -21.81 -15.36
CA ASP A 500 -20.82 -22.59 -14.11
C ASP A 500 -21.11 -21.67 -12.92
N SER A 501 -20.71 -20.41 -13.01
CA SER A 501 -21.03 -19.41 -11.99
C SER A 501 -20.93 -17.99 -12.53
N ILE A 502 -21.72 -17.10 -11.94
CA ILE A 502 -21.63 -15.65 -12.12
C ILE A 502 -21.38 -15.02 -10.74
N THR A 503 -20.39 -14.14 -10.64
CA THR A 503 -20.13 -13.34 -9.43
C THR A 503 -20.16 -11.86 -9.78
N GLY A 504 -20.79 -11.03 -8.96
CA GLY A 504 -20.86 -9.58 -9.21
C GLY A 504 -20.85 -8.76 -7.94
N CYS A 505 -20.39 -7.52 -8.03
CA CYS A 505 -20.35 -6.61 -6.88
C CYS A 505 -21.73 -5.99 -6.61
N LEU A 506 -22.16 -5.96 -5.34
CA LEU A 506 -23.44 -5.37 -4.90
C LEU A 506 -23.36 -3.86 -4.66
N ASN A 507 -22.15 -3.30 -4.63
CA ASN A 507 -21.91 -1.91 -4.25
C ASN A 507 -22.45 -0.94 -5.31
N ARG A 508 -23.18 0.07 -4.86
CA ARG A 508 -23.70 1.15 -5.74
C ARG A 508 -22.61 1.95 -6.42
N LYS A 509 -21.44 2.05 -5.78
CA LYS A 509 -20.23 2.67 -6.31
C LYS A 509 -19.11 1.68 -6.11
N MET A 510 -18.38 1.39 -7.17
CA MET A 510 -17.31 0.40 -7.16
C MET A 510 -16.20 0.92 -8.07
N SER A 511 -14.96 0.89 -7.57
CA SER A 511 -13.77 1.13 -8.38
C SER A 511 -13.22 -0.23 -8.78
N PRO A 512 -13.22 -0.61 -10.07
CA PRO A 512 -12.73 -1.92 -10.48
C PRO A 512 -11.23 -2.13 -10.19
N GLY A 513 -10.46 -1.04 -10.03
CA GLY A 513 -9.05 -1.10 -9.64
C GLY A 513 -8.82 -1.82 -8.31
N PHE A 514 -9.76 -1.69 -7.37
CA PHE A 514 -9.71 -2.35 -6.05
C PHE A 514 -9.83 -3.88 -6.11
N MET A 515 -10.22 -4.44 -7.27
CA MET A 515 -10.41 -5.87 -7.44
C MET A 515 -9.26 -6.54 -8.21
N VAL A 516 -8.29 -5.80 -8.73
CA VAL A 516 -7.24 -6.33 -9.62
C VAL A 516 -6.44 -7.45 -8.95
N ASN A 517 -5.95 -7.20 -7.74
CA ASN A 517 -5.14 -8.18 -6.99
C ASN A 517 -5.95 -9.41 -6.57
N MET A 518 -7.21 -9.20 -6.16
CA MET A 518 -8.14 -10.27 -5.84
C MET A 518 -8.38 -11.15 -7.08
N MET A 519 -8.66 -10.56 -8.25
CA MET A 519 -8.92 -11.29 -9.49
C MET A 519 -7.72 -12.09 -9.96
N ALA A 520 -6.51 -11.52 -9.91
CA ALA A 520 -5.28 -12.23 -10.22
C ALA A 520 -5.06 -13.42 -9.25
N SER A 521 -5.29 -13.20 -7.96
CA SER A 521 -5.21 -14.27 -6.95
C SER A 521 -6.25 -15.36 -7.18
N MET A 522 -7.47 -14.97 -7.52
CA MET A 522 -8.59 -15.87 -7.76
C MET A 522 -8.37 -16.74 -9.00
N SER A 523 -7.87 -16.17 -10.10
CA SER A 523 -7.65 -16.92 -11.34
C SER A 523 -6.66 -18.07 -11.15
N THR A 524 -5.61 -17.87 -10.37
CA THR A 524 -4.62 -18.93 -10.08
C THR A 524 -5.11 -19.96 -9.07
N ARG A 525 -5.89 -19.56 -8.04
CA ARG A 525 -6.40 -20.51 -7.03
C ARG A 525 -7.55 -21.39 -7.53
N LEU A 526 -8.33 -20.92 -8.50
CA LEU A 526 -9.47 -21.67 -9.04
C LEU A 526 -9.06 -22.89 -9.89
N VAL A 527 -7.79 -22.98 -10.27
CA VAL A 527 -7.23 -24.06 -11.08
C VAL A 527 -7.28 -25.42 -10.37
N GLU A 528 -6.97 -25.44 -9.07
CA GLU A 528 -6.71 -26.68 -8.32
C GLU A 528 -7.98 -27.34 -7.77
N LYS A 529 -9.15 -26.64 -7.77
CA LYS A 529 -10.32 -27.04 -6.99
C LYS A 529 -11.65 -26.78 -7.70
N SER A 530 -12.02 -27.60 -8.68
CA SER A 530 -13.31 -27.49 -9.38
C SER A 530 -14.50 -27.56 -8.42
N ASP A 531 -14.51 -28.55 -7.54
CA ASP A 531 -15.69 -28.91 -6.74
C ASP A 531 -15.95 -27.90 -5.60
N TRP A 532 -14.92 -27.12 -5.24
CA TRP A 532 -14.93 -26.14 -4.15
C TRP A 532 -14.61 -24.74 -4.65
N ALA A 533 -14.85 -24.49 -5.94
CA ALA A 533 -14.53 -23.20 -6.56
C ALA A 533 -15.21 -22.04 -5.83
N TRP A 534 -16.47 -22.20 -5.44
CA TRP A 534 -17.26 -21.19 -4.72
C TRP A 534 -16.67 -20.84 -3.34
N GLU A 535 -16.23 -21.83 -2.56
CA GLU A 535 -15.59 -21.61 -1.25
C GLU A 535 -14.23 -20.93 -1.46
N THR A 536 -13.46 -21.38 -2.46
CA THR A 536 -12.18 -20.77 -2.82
C THR A 536 -12.34 -19.30 -3.23
N MET A 537 -13.38 -18.98 -4.01
CA MET A 537 -13.70 -17.60 -4.41
C MET A 537 -14.04 -16.72 -3.20
N PHE A 538 -14.89 -17.23 -2.30
CA PHE A 538 -15.24 -16.53 -1.06
C PHE A 538 -14.01 -16.28 -0.19
N GLU A 539 -13.14 -17.28 0.00
CA GLU A 539 -11.92 -17.16 0.78
C GLU A 539 -10.94 -16.14 0.19
N VAL A 540 -10.72 -16.17 -1.13
CA VAL A 540 -9.85 -15.21 -1.81
C VAL A 540 -10.37 -13.79 -1.65
N TRP A 541 -11.68 -13.58 -1.83
CA TRP A 541 -12.29 -12.27 -1.59
C TRP A 541 -12.15 -11.83 -0.13
N LEU A 542 -12.47 -12.68 0.84
CA LEU A 542 -12.43 -12.33 2.25
C LEU A 542 -11.01 -12.11 2.78
N THR A 543 -9.99 -12.70 2.17
CA THR A 543 -8.58 -12.52 2.57
C THR A 543 -7.93 -11.29 1.93
N ASP A 544 -8.45 -10.80 0.80
CA ASP A 544 -7.99 -9.56 0.18
C ASP A 544 -8.55 -8.34 0.94
N SER A 545 -7.65 -7.55 1.55
CA SER A 545 -8.01 -6.44 2.42
C SER A 545 -8.66 -5.27 1.69
N ILE A 546 -8.35 -5.09 0.41
CA ILE A 546 -8.88 -3.99 -0.40
C ILE A 546 -10.23 -4.43 -0.97
N ALA A 547 -10.29 -5.60 -1.60
CA ALA A 547 -11.51 -6.09 -2.20
C ALA A 547 -12.65 -6.22 -1.17
N ARG A 548 -12.40 -6.83 0.00
CA ARG A 548 -13.46 -7.05 1.01
C ARG A 548 -14.00 -5.78 1.65
N THR A 549 -13.17 -4.75 1.83
CA THR A 549 -13.61 -3.50 2.46
C THR A 549 -14.39 -2.62 1.48
N HIS A 550 -14.16 -2.81 0.18
CA HIS A 550 -14.78 -2.03 -0.89
C HIS A 550 -15.87 -2.78 -1.66
N SER A 551 -16.10 -4.07 -1.37
CA SER A 551 -17.13 -4.85 -2.05
C SER A 551 -17.90 -5.79 -1.13
N ASP A 552 -19.18 -5.93 -1.40
CA ASP A 552 -20.00 -7.10 -1.09
C ASP A 552 -20.30 -7.80 -2.42
N LEU A 553 -20.39 -9.13 -2.44
CA LEU A 553 -20.56 -9.90 -3.67
C LEU A 553 -21.91 -10.63 -3.72
N LEU A 554 -22.41 -10.83 -4.93
CA LEU A 554 -23.47 -11.75 -5.27
C LEU A 554 -22.86 -12.93 -6.02
N TYR A 555 -23.24 -14.15 -5.66
CA TYR A 555 -22.85 -15.38 -6.32
C TYR A 555 -24.09 -16.12 -6.84
N LEU A 556 -24.05 -16.50 -8.12
CA LEU A 556 -25.07 -17.28 -8.81
C LEU A 556 -24.40 -18.52 -9.39
N ALA A 557 -25.04 -19.68 -9.26
CA ALA A 557 -24.59 -20.94 -9.86
C ALA A 557 -25.80 -21.81 -10.24
N PRO A 558 -25.66 -22.72 -11.22
CA PRO A 558 -26.69 -23.70 -11.53
C PRO A 558 -27.07 -24.52 -10.30
N SER A 559 -28.36 -24.79 -10.14
CA SER A 559 -28.89 -25.65 -9.05
C SER A 559 -28.57 -25.18 -7.62
N ARG A 560 -28.11 -23.94 -7.45
CA ARG A 560 -27.90 -23.31 -6.15
C ARG A 560 -28.75 -22.05 -6.04
N PRO A 561 -29.27 -21.74 -4.84
CA PRO A 561 -29.89 -20.44 -4.63
C PRO A 561 -28.84 -19.34 -4.80
N ALA A 562 -29.28 -18.18 -5.26
CA ALA A 562 -28.46 -16.98 -5.28
C ALA A 562 -28.00 -16.65 -3.85
N GLU A 563 -26.71 -16.37 -3.66
CA GLU A 563 -26.09 -16.10 -2.37
C GLU A 563 -25.43 -14.71 -2.36
N MET A 564 -25.62 -13.94 -1.30
CA MET A 564 -24.84 -12.73 -1.04
C MET A 564 -23.70 -13.04 -0.07
N TRP A 565 -22.53 -12.48 -0.36
CA TRP A 565 -21.33 -12.54 0.45
C TRP A 565 -21.06 -11.13 0.97
N LEU A 566 -21.26 -10.91 2.28
CA LEU A 566 -21.16 -9.58 2.88
C LEU A 566 -19.96 -9.52 3.82
N TYR A 567 -19.16 -8.46 3.68
CA TYR A 567 -18.07 -8.21 4.62
C TYR A 567 -18.67 -7.79 5.97
N ALA A 568 -18.28 -8.48 7.04
CA ALA A 568 -18.96 -8.42 8.32
C ALA A 568 -18.04 -8.09 9.52
N PRO A 569 -17.22 -7.01 9.45
CA PRO A 569 -16.42 -6.59 10.59
C PRO A 569 -17.33 -6.21 11.76
N PHE A 570 -17.27 -6.96 12.86
CA PHE A 570 -18.19 -6.77 13.99
C PHE A 570 -18.21 -5.35 14.56
N GLN A 571 -17.09 -4.61 14.47
CA GLN A 571 -17.01 -3.25 15.03
C GLN A 571 -17.75 -2.19 14.21
N SER A 572 -18.07 -2.44 12.94
CA SER A 572 -18.72 -1.44 12.06
C SER A 572 -19.92 -2.00 11.29
N ARG A 573 -19.85 -3.26 10.86
CA ARG A 573 -20.90 -3.94 10.10
C ARG A 573 -21.15 -5.36 10.64
N PRO A 574 -21.59 -5.53 11.90
CA PRO A 574 -21.86 -6.85 12.45
C PRO A 574 -22.85 -7.62 11.58
N LEU A 575 -22.48 -8.84 11.20
CA LEU A 575 -23.26 -9.72 10.32
C LEU A 575 -23.62 -9.06 8.97
N GLY A 576 -22.73 -8.21 8.44
CA GLY A 576 -22.88 -7.55 7.13
C GLY A 576 -23.76 -6.29 7.14
N LYS A 577 -24.45 -6.00 8.26
CA LYS A 577 -25.34 -4.84 8.40
C LYS A 577 -24.62 -3.69 9.09
N PRO A 578 -24.65 -2.46 8.54
CA PRO A 578 -24.04 -1.30 9.21
C PRO A 578 -24.74 -1.04 10.55
N LEU A 579 -23.96 -0.67 11.56
CA LEU A 579 -24.52 -0.18 12.81
C LEU A 579 -25.29 1.13 12.56
N PRO A 580 -26.43 1.35 13.24
CA PRO A 580 -27.12 2.63 13.19
C PRO A 580 -26.23 3.75 13.76
N ASP A 581 -26.53 5.00 13.41
CA ASP A 581 -25.83 6.13 14.00
C ASP A 581 -26.05 6.14 15.52
N LEU A 582 -24.95 6.08 16.27
CA LEU A 582 -24.96 6.03 17.72
C LEU A 582 -25.63 7.27 18.34
N LEU A 583 -25.60 8.42 17.65
CA LEU A 583 -26.26 9.63 18.12
C LEU A 583 -27.78 9.56 17.98
N GLN A 584 -28.29 8.77 17.03
CA GLN A 584 -29.72 8.56 16.85
C GLN A 584 -30.29 7.54 17.83
N VAL A 585 -29.49 6.54 18.22
CA VAL A 585 -29.95 5.44 19.09
C VAL A 585 -29.72 5.73 20.58
N CYS A 586 -28.66 6.47 20.93
CA CYS A 586 -28.29 6.72 22.31
C CYS A 586 -28.34 8.22 22.62
N HIS A 587 -29.15 8.62 23.59
CA HIS A 587 -29.32 10.02 23.99
C HIS A 587 -28.51 10.43 25.24
N CYS A 588 -27.57 9.61 25.71
CA CYS A 588 -26.79 9.97 26.89
C CYS A 588 -26.00 11.27 26.66
N SER A 589 -26.25 12.25 27.53
CA SER A 589 -25.45 13.46 27.68
C SER A 589 -24.09 13.12 28.31
N LYS A 590 -23.21 14.12 28.46
CA LYS A 590 -21.90 13.87 29.07
C LYS A 590 -22.07 13.24 30.45
N LEU A 591 -21.36 12.14 30.74
CA LEU A 591 -21.32 11.51 32.07
C LEU A 591 -20.83 12.56 33.08
N GLU A 592 -21.77 13.22 33.74
CA GLU A 592 -21.52 14.07 34.90
C GLU A 592 -21.08 13.14 36.03
N GLY A 593 -19.76 13.06 36.26
CA GLY A 593 -19.22 12.26 37.37
C GLY A 593 -18.07 11.32 37.03
N SER A 594 -17.67 11.18 35.76
CA SER A 594 -16.41 10.51 35.45
C SER A 594 -15.26 11.44 35.85
N SER A 595 -14.72 11.23 37.06
CA SER A 595 -13.51 11.86 37.59
C SER A 595 -12.48 11.97 36.47
N ALA A 596 -12.17 13.22 36.09
CA ALA A 596 -11.34 13.53 34.94
C ALA A 596 -10.04 12.73 34.98
N SER A 597 -9.95 11.67 34.18
CA SER A 597 -8.66 11.08 33.83
C SER A 597 -7.87 12.19 33.16
N SER A 598 -6.68 12.48 33.69
CA SER A 598 -5.84 13.64 33.38
C SER A 598 -5.37 13.76 31.92
N ASP A 599 -5.83 12.87 31.04
CA ASP A 599 -5.41 12.77 29.64
C ASP A 599 -6.24 13.62 28.66
N GLY A 600 -7.16 14.45 29.16
CA GLY A 600 -7.75 15.62 28.46
C GLY A 600 -8.59 15.36 27.21
N THR A 601 -8.52 14.18 26.60
CA THR A 601 -9.26 13.81 25.40
C THR A 601 -10.55 13.12 25.83
N VAL A 602 -11.65 13.88 25.83
CA VAL A 602 -12.98 13.29 26.00
C VAL A 602 -13.22 12.36 24.80
N GLY A 603 -13.00 11.07 25.00
CA GLY A 603 -13.13 10.06 23.96
C GLY A 603 -14.46 10.19 23.22
N ARG A 604 -14.40 10.21 21.89
CA ARG A 604 -15.59 10.31 21.04
C ARG A 604 -16.56 9.17 21.37
N LYS A 605 -17.86 9.48 21.38
CA LYS A 605 -18.91 8.47 21.54
C LYS A 605 -18.80 7.47 20.38
N GLN A 606 -18.60 6.20 20.70
CA GLN A 606 -18.37 5.13 19.72
C GLN A 606 -19.10 3.86 20.14
N TRP A 607 -19.42 3.01 19.16
CA TRP A 607 -19.93 1.68 19.42
C TRP A 607 -18.80 0.79 19.95
N LYS A 608 -19.09 -0.01 20.99
CA LYS A 608 -18.28 -1.14 21.42
C LYS A 608 -19.06 -2.41 21.15
N VAL A 609 -18.60 -3.22 20.20
CA VAL A 609 -19.31 -4.45 19.83
C VAL A 609 -18.61 -5.66 20.44
N THR A 610 -19.40 -6.55 21.03
CA THR A 610 -19.01 -7.87 21.53
C THR A 610 -19.87 -8.92 20.84
N HIS A 611 -19.28 -10.08 20.53
CA HIS A 611 -19.98 -11.16 19.83
C HIS A 611 -19.49 -12.53 20.30
N GLU A 612 -20.35 -13.54 20.14
CA GLU A 612 -20.03 -14.95 20.39
C GLU A 612 -19.81 -15.75 19.09
N GLY A 613 -19.81 -15.06 17.94
CA GLY A 613 -19.76 -15.70 16.63
C GLY A 613 -18.46 -16.46 16.35
N LYS A 614 -18.60 -17.71 15.89
CA LYS A 614 -17.50 -18.57 15.39
C LYS A 614 -17.69 -18.86 13.90
N GLY A 615 -16.59 -19.11 13.18
CA GLY A 615 -16.65 -19.53 11.79
C GLY A 615 -17.46 -20.83 11.62
N GLY A 616 -18.29 -20.90 10.59
CA GLY A 616 -19.26 -21.97 10.32
C GLY A 616 -20.58 -21.87 11.10
N GLN A 617 -20.70 -20.94 12.06
CA GLN A 617 -21.90 -20.84 12.88
C GLN A 617 -23.07 -20.21 12.10
N PRO A 618 -24.30 -20.76 12.21
CA PRO A 618 -25.49 -20.12 11.66
C PRO A 618 -25.68 -18.73 12.25
N ILE A 619 -25.91 -17.72 11.40
CA ILE A 619 -25.97 -16.32 11.86
C ILE A 619 -27.12 -16.06 12.85
N SER A 620 -28.20 -16.83 12.77
CA SER A 620 -29.33 -16.78 13.72
C SER A 620 -28.95 -17.14 15.16
N GLN A 621 -27.89 -17.93 15.34
CA GLN A 621 -27.41 -18.35 16.65
C GLN A 621 -26.37 -17.39 17.23
N ILE A 622 -25.93 -16.39 16.47
CA ILE A 622 -24.87 -15.47 16.89
C ILE A 622 -25.48 -14.36 17.72
N LYS A 623 -25.07 -14.28 18.97
CA LYS A 623 -25.41 -13.14 19.85
C LYS A 623 -24.42 -12.02 19.61
N VAL A 624 -24.93 -10.87 19.15
CA VAL A 624 -24.15 -9.64 19.00
C VAL A 624 -24.72 -8.58 19.91
N LYS A 625 -23.85 -7.97 20.72
CA LYS A 625 -24.17 -6.88 21.64
C LYS A 625 -23.36 -5.66 21.26
N ALA A 626 -24.05 -4.58 20.93
CA ALA A 626 -23.44 -3.26 20.73
C ALA A 626 -23.66 -2.44 22.00
N ALA A 627 -22.64 -1.76 22.50
CA ALA A 627 -22.73 -0.91 23.68
C ALA A 627 -22.19 0.49 23.40
N CYS A 628 -22.79 1.51 24.00
CA CYS A 628 -22.26 2.86 23.93
C CYS A 628 -20.96 2.94 24.75
N SER A 629 -19.87 3.41 24.14
CA SER A 629 -18.59 3.57 24.84
C SER A 629 -18.68 4.44 26.09
N ARG A 630 -19.66 5.35 26.12
CA ARG A 630 -19.91 6.33 27.18
C ARG A 630 -20.80 5.80 28.30
N CYS A 631 -22.12 5.71 28.08
CA CYS A 631 -23.07 5.32 29.13
C CYS A 631 -23.15 3.82 29.39
N LYS A 632 -22.46 2.99 28.59
CA LYS A 632 -22.46 1.51 28.69
C LYS A 632 -23.83 0.86 28.45
N GLN A 633 -24.87 1.61 28.11
CA GLN A 633 -26.12 1.05 27.63
C GLN A 633 -25.82 0.11 26.46
N HIS A 634 -26.45 -1.05 26.45
CA HIS A 634 -26.24 -2.09 25.46
C HIS A 634 -27.53 -2.40 24.70
N TRP A 635 -27.36 -2.80 23.44
CA TRP A 635 -28.41 -3.22 22.54
C TRP A 635 -28.03 -4.58 21.97
N GLN A 636 -28.94 -5.54 22.06
CA GLN A 636 -28.79 -6.81 21.38
C GLN A 636 -29.26 -6.62 19.94
N LEU A 637 -28.39 -6.93 18.97
CA LEU A 637 -28.75 -6.81 17.57
C LEU A 637 -29.58 -8.04 17.16
N PRO A 638 -30.68 -7.84 16.42
CA PRO A 638 -31.55 -8.94 16.02
C PRO A 638 -30.83 -9.83 15.01
N SER A 639 -30.65 -11.10 15.37
CA SER A 639 -30.09 -12.13 14.50
C SER A 639 -31.04 -13.30 14.24
N ALA A 640 -32.05 -13.51 15.10
CA ALA A 640 -32.89 -14.72 15.09
C ALA A 640 -33.52 -15.05 13.73
N ASP A 641 -33.97 -14.02 12.99
CA ASP A 641 -34.62 -14.19 11.69
C ASP A 641 -33.64 -14.17 10.50
N MET A 642 -32.34 -14.06 10.76
CA MET A 642 -31.32 -14.02 9.72
C MET A 642 -30.93 -15.44 9.30
N VAL A 643 -30.93 -15.70 7.99
CA VAL A 643 -30.53 -16.99 7.40
C VAL A 643 -29.15 -16.87 6.78
N GLY A 644 -28.28 -17.84 7.05
CA GLY A 644 -26.92 -17.88 6.53
C GLY A 644 -25.89 -18.36 7.54
N ASP A 645 -24.63 -18.30 7.16
CA ASP A 645 -23.50 -18.72 7.99
C ASP A 645 -22.40 -17.67 8.07
N LEU A 646 -21.75 -17.58 9.24
CA LEU A 646 -20.60 -16.73 9.46
C LEU A 646 -19.32 -17.45 9.05
N LYS A 647 -18.45 -16.80 8.29
CA LYS A 647 -17.10 -17.27 7.97
C LYS A 647 -16.06 -16.43 8.68
N ASN A 648 -14.98 -17.08 9.11
CA ASN A 648 -13.83 -16.43 9.73
C ASN A 648 -12.54 -16.93 9.08
N MET A 649 -11.80 -16.04 8.43
CA MET A 649 -10.52 -16.32 7.78
C MET A 649 -9.47 -15.36 8.34
N GLY A 650 -8.55 -15.85 9.18
CA GLY A 650 -7.48 -15.02 9.73
C GLY A 650 -7.99 -13.83 10.56
N GLY A 651 -9.09 -13.99 11.30
CA GLY A 651 -9.72 -12.93 12.09
C GLY A 651 -10.59 -11.97 11.28
N GLN A 652 -10.72 -12.20 9.98
CA GLN A 652 -11.61 -11.44 9.10
C GLN A 652 -12.95 -12.17 8.99
N TYR A 653 -14.03 -11.43 9.17
CA TYR A 653 -15.38 -11.99 9.20
C TYR A 653 -16.16 -11.61 7.95
N GLY A 654 -16.79 -12.61 7.35
CA GLY A 654 -17.77 -12.44 6.28
C GLY A 654 -19.00 -13.28 6.55
N VAL A 655 -20.15 -12.92 6.00
CA VAL A 655 -21.36 -13.74 6.08
C VAL A 655 -21.81 -14.15 4.70
N ARG A 656 -22.35 -15.37 4.59
CA ARG A 656 -23.05 -15.85 3.40
C ARG A 656 -24.52 -15.95 3.73
N ILE A 657 -25.35 -15.30 2.94
CA ILE A 657 -26.79 -15.27 3.14
C ILE A 657 -27.50 -15.57 1.82
N PRO A 658 -28.61 -16.32 1.82
CA PRO A 658 -29.44 -16.45 0.63
C PRO A 658 -29.92 -15.05 0.19
N TYR A 659 -29.86 -14.77 -1.11
CA TYR A 659 -30.39 -13.54 -1.68
C TYR A 659 -31.92 -13.50 -1.57
N PHE A 660 -32.57 -14.62 -1.92
CA PHE A 660 -33.99 -14.81 -1.76
C PHE A 660 -34.26 -15.52 -0.43
N ILE A 661 -34.89 -14.82 0.51
CA ILE A 661 -35.38 -15.44 1.73
C ILE A 661 -36.71 -16.10 1.38
N SER A 662 -36.73 -17.42 1.24
CA SER A 662 -37.99 -18.16 1.26
C SER A 662 -38.62 -17.91 2.62
N LYS A 663 -39.83 -17.33 2.65
CA LYS A 663 -40.64 -17.45 3.85
C LYS A 663 -40.88 -18.95 4.05
N PRO A 664 -40.62 -19.52 5.23
CA PRO A 664 -41.07 -20.87 5.49
C PRO A 664 -42.57 -20.92 5.21
N ASP A 665 -42.99 -21.85 4.35
CA ASP A 665 -44.41 -22.14 4.12
C ASP A 665 -44.96 -22.61 5.46
N ASN A 666 -45.64 -21.70 6.18
CA ASN A 666 -46.32 -21.97 7.44
C ASN A 666 -47.68 -22.60 7.20
#